data_AF-A0A3M0Z0J7-F1
#
_entry.id   AF-A0A3M0Z0J7-F1
#
_cell.length_a   1.000
_cell.length_b   1.000
_cell.length_c   1.000
_cell.angle_alpha   90.00
_cell.angle_beta   90.00
_cell.angle_gamma   90.00
#
_symmetry.space_group_name_H-M   'P 1'
#
loop_
_entity.id
_entity.type
_entity.pdbx_description
1 polymer ?
#
loop_
_entity_poly.entity_id
_entity_poly.type
_entity_poly.pdbx_seq_one_letter_code
_entity_poly.pdbx_strand_id
1 'polypeptide(L)'
;MSKNKFVSDFKIVNNQENKYFSIFGNQITLETVSSDLSGNVIEMIILAEIAADRKKEDLSKFNKFICEDLFLFLSTEITAGKSYLDVLDQVQSRIESIVSNLIEKDEILSKTGIDLNILLTLREDLYFYLYLFGNGEAILLREDKLISLTDLLKERSKTSYSKMGSMQLKVEDRIILSLGSYGSTDLLRDCLSELSFEKLSDDVSYCTLIIANENDSWPDNFEDYKSQQSEERENNNLKEEKSAVLKTSQIKGNKFPEILKTFGISLGNWIKNMSSPKSRSSLINSGSIPQTSSDEKDIKNHELISMSNKSEPLEPVECTDPGNPEDFESPRVGLILEKVKSFAFFLVQKSLKIKSDLIKSKIFISLKSAIFRMLTFLKQFFLVNFVGTVYFDKFDRRRILSRQSRNLTRNRLILVVIIFALLIFVNNSIQQAEQQRKELERIEKLTSQLRTFQNRLQSVKSQIIFGPEISPNRRVAINTELRSLETNIKNTPQISEINKLEYDKLLADLQSTFDEVNQIQGLKNVNVISDISLYYADANPSSMTISGQSIFVSDENRSVIYRLPISGLGLAPQVFVTGLVKPYLLLTDPEGNVVFFDNDVMASVGRFSSTQESVLTRFQGLTLSSVGRPKSASIFKGNGAIYEIRPNNKQVFKRDKLSSTFVSGGAVPTNDSTNWLTDNRLSSAVEIKTPYTVYVLTQSDGLLRFLSGKDTNLDFEKFQNMSREDFNSIKNCSSFDVTDKYLVFADNTQSRLMILEKIGDEINFQGYRFLKSIQYRGNLNLMRNMKKVLIDNSTNSVIVLDGSKILQVSM
;
A
#
# COMPACT_ATOMS: atom_id res chain seq x y z
N MET A 1 -58.42 11.75 -28.85
CA MET A 1 -58.36 11.51 -27.39
C MET A 1 -56.97 10.97 -27.06
N SER A 2 -56.32 11.64 -26.10
CA SER A 2 -55.02 11.40 -25.43
C SER A 2 -53.91 10.63 -26.16
N LYS A 3 -52.99 11.39 -26.78
CA LYS A 3 -51.57 11.01 -26.90
C LYS A 3 -50.93 11.15 -25.51
N ASN A 4 -50.66 10.04 -24.83
CA ASN A 4 -49.79 10.04 -23.65
C ASN A 4 -48.35 9.98 -24.13
N LYS A 5 -47.69 11.13 -24.02
CA LYS A 5 -46.27 11.34 -24.19
C LYS A 5 -45.63 11.03 -22.83
N PHE A 6 -45.09 9.83 -22.65
CA PHE A 6 -44.23 9.54 -21.51
C PHE A 6 -42.82 10.02 -21.85
N VAL A 7 -42.35 10.99 -21.07
CA VAL A 7 -40.98 11.47 -21.02
C VAL A 7 -40.30 10.62 -19.95
N SER A 8 -39.44 9.69 -20.35
CA SER A 8 -38.45 9.09 -19.46
C SER A 8 -37.16 9.88 -19.59
N ASP A 9 -36.75 10.54 -18.51
CA ASP A 9 -35.56 11.36 -18.41
C ASP A 9 -34.30 10.49 -18.54
N PHE A 10 -33.77 10.40 -19.76
CA PHE A 10 -32.34 10.21 -20.03
C PHE A 10 -31.94 11.27 -21.06
N LYS A 11 -31.15 12.25 -20.63
CA LYS A 11 -30.45 13.15 -21.54
C LYS A 11 -29.09 13.48 -20.94
N ILE A 12 -28.03 13.12 -21.66
CA ILE A 12 -27.27 14.16 -22.37
C ILE A 12 -26.99 13.67 -23.79
N VAL A 13 -27.92 13.99 -24.70
CA VAL A 13 -27.55 14.29 -26.09
C VAL A 13 -27.23 15.78 -26.10
N ASN A 14 -25.99 16.11 -26.45
CA ASN A 14 -25.48 17.48 -26.56
C ASN A 14 -26.40 18.33 -27.46
N ASN A 15 -26.99 19.38 -26.88
CA ASN A 15 -27.31 20.60 -27.62
C ASN A 15 -27.59 21.75 -26.64
N GLN A 16 -26.59 22.62 -26.52
CA GLN A 16 -26.65 24.03 -26.06
C GLN A 16 -27.63 24.33 -24.92
N GLU A 17 -27.21 24.10 -23.67
CA GLU A 17 -27.57 24.92 -22.51
C GLU A 17 -26.80 24.41 -21.26
N ASN A 18 -26.02 25.30 -20.63
CA ASN A 18 -25.37 25.05 -19.34
C ASN A 18 -26.44 24.73 -18.28
N LYS A 19 -26.59 23.46 -17.89
CA LYS A 19 -27.47 23.06 -16.77
C LYS A 19 -26.78 22.11 -15.80
N TYR A 20 -26.98 22.39 -14.52
CA TYR A 20 -26.51 21.65 -13.36
C TYR A 20 -27.57 20.62 -12.93
N PHE A 21 -27.16 19.41 -12.56
CA PHE A 21 -28.03 18.41 -11.93
C PHE A 21 -27.47 18.02 -10.55
N SER A 22 -28.35 17.95 -9.54
CA SER A 22 -28.06 17.32 -8.25
C SER A 22 -29.12 16.26 -7.95
N ILE A 23 -28.70 15.03 -7.63
CA ILE A 23 -29.60 13.97 -7.16
C ILE A 23 -29.28 13.68 -5.68
N PHE A 24 -30.32 13.51 -4.84
CA PHE A 24 -30.20 13.36 -3.38
C PHE A 24 -30.41 11.91 -2.90
N GLY A 25 -29.44 11.42 -2.11
CA GLY A 25 -29.30 10.05 -1.58
C GLY A 25 -28.15 9.33 -2.29
N ASN A 26 -27.09 8.89 -1.59
CA ASN A 26 -25.76 8.58 -2.14
C ASN A 26 -25.35 9.57 -3.24
N GLN A 27 -24.74 10.69 -2.85
CA GLN A 27 -24.57 11.84 -3.75
C GLN A 27 -23.68 11.52 -4.94
N ILE A 28 -24.27 11.49 -6.14
CA ILE A 28 -23.55 11.55 -7.42
C ILE A 28 -23.58 13.00 -7.89
N THR A 29 -22.39 13.60 -8.02
CA THR A 29 -22.22 14.91 -8.67
C THR A 29 -21.76 14.66 -10.10
N LEU A 30 -22.39 15.31 -11.08
CA LEU A 30 -21.94 15.35 -12.47
C LEU A 30 -21.71 16.81 -12.88
N GLU A 31 -20.48 17.13 -13.29
CA GLU A 31 -20.17 18.43 -13.88
C GLU A 31 -19.51 18.25 -15.23
N THR A 32 -19.96 19.05 -16.22
CA THR A 32 -19.40 19.09 -17.57
C THR A 32 -18.98 20.50 -17.91
N VAL A 33 -17.72 20.67 -18.32
CA VAL A 33 -17.21 21.91 -18.95
C VAL A 33 -16.96 21.61 -20.41
N SER A 34 -17.37 22.55 -21.26
CA SER A 34 -16.82 22.72 -22.60
C SER A 34 -16.21 24.13 -22.68
N SER A 35 -14.89 24.23 -22.76
CA SER A 35 -14.20 25.45 -23.26
C SER A 35 -13.71 25.14 -24.69
N ASP A 36 -13.43 26.09 -25.61
CA ASP A 36 -12.52 27.22 -25.43
C ASP A 36 -12.71 28.36 -26.49
N LEU A 37 -12.23 29.56 -26.14
CA LEU A 37 -11.75 30.65 -27.01
C LEU A 37 -10.68 30.23 -28.05
N SER A 38 -10.11 29.01 -27.99
CA SER A 38 -9.16 28.45 -28.97
C SER A 38 -9.75 27.40 -29.93
N GLY A 39 -11.01 26.99 -29.75
CA GLY A 39 -11.71 26.08 -30.67
C GLY A 39 -11.60 24.57 -30.37
N ASN A 40 -10.76 24.13 -29.43
CA ASN A 40 -10.72 22.72 -29.01
C ASN A 40 -11.78 22.47 -27.94
N VAL A 41 -12.71 21.55 -28.18
CA VAL A 41 -13.74 21.15 -27.20
C VAL A 41 -13.11 20.16 -26.23
N ILE A 42 -12.88 20.62 -25.01
CA ILE A 42 -12.49 19.76 -23.90
C ILE A 42 -13.75 19.37 -23.14
N GLU A 43 -14.05 18.08 -23.04
CA GLU A 43 -15.17 17.57 -22.24
C GLU A 43 -14.62 16.93 -20.97
N MET A 44 -15.01 17.46 -19.82
CA MET A 44 -14.64 16.91 -18.51
C MET A 44 -15.87 16.33 -17.85
N ILE A 45 -15.76 15.14 -17.28
CA ILE A 45 -16.81 14.53 -16.46
C ILE A 45 -16.17 14.11 -15.14
N ILE A 46 -16.79 14.51 -14.04
CA ILE A 46 -16.45 14.05 -12.70
C ILE A 46 -17.67 13.33 -12.17
N LEU A 47 -17.47 12.08 -11.76
CA LEU A 47 -18.42 11.26 -11.01
C LEU A 47 -17.79 11.02 -9.63
N ALA A 48 -18.54 11.27 -8.57
CA ALA A 48 -18.10 10.98 -7.23
C ALA A 48 -19.23 10.34 -6.43
N GLU A 49 -18.93 9.29 -5.67
CA GLU A 49 -19.82 8.65 -4.71
C GLU A 49 -19.10 8.59 -3.37
N ILE A 50 -19.83 8.91 -2.32
CA ILE A 50 -19.34 8.86 -0.95
C ILE A 50 -20.37 8.07 -0.15
N ALA A 51 -19.94 6.94 0.39
CA ALA A 51 -20.69 6.22 1.40
C ALA A 51 -20.06 6.49 2.77
N ALA A 52 -20.83 7.13 3.65
CA ALA A 52 -20.43 7.40 5.02
C ALA A 52 -21.64 7.29 5.96
N ASP A 53 -21.48 6.61 7.09
CA ASP A 53 -22.50 6.47 8.15
C ASP A 53 -22.71 7.80 8.91
N ARG A 54 -23.25 8.84 8.25
CA ARG A 54 -23.28 10.21 8.80
C ARG A 54 -24.46 11.12 8.46
N LYS A 55 -24.51 12.23 9.22
CA LYS A 55 -25.40 13.38 9.07
C LYS A 55 -25.09 14.18 7.78
N LYS A 56 -26.15 14.72 7.18
CA LYS A 56 -26.18 15.49 5.91
C LYS A 56 -25.18 16.67 5.82
N GLU A 57 -24.71 17.22 6.93
CA GLU A 57 -23.80 18.38 6.97
C GLU A 57 -22.37 18.07 6.51
N ASP A 58 -21.83 16.87 6.79
CA ASP A 58 -20.47 16.53 6.36
C ASP A 58 -20.37 16.21 4.86
N LEU A 59 -21.45 15.65 4.30
CA LEU A 59 -21.63 15.47 2.86
C LEU A 59 -21.59 16.82 2.11
N SER A 60 -22.15 17.88 2.71
CA SER A 60 -22.14 19.23 2.10
C SER A 60 -20.73 19.81 1.94
N LYS A 61 -19.82 19.56 2.89
CA LYS A 61 -18.42 20.01 2.81
C LYS A 61 -17.67 19.27 1.71
N PHE A 62 -17.98 17.99 1.52
CA PHE A 62 -17.37 17.19 0.49
C PHE A 62 -17.89 17.55 -0.90
N ASN A 63 -19.20 17.75 -1.06
CA ASN A 63 -19.75 18.28 -2.30
C ASN A 63 -19.13 19.62 -2.69
N LYS A 64 -18.98 20.53 -1.72
CA LYS A 64 -18.27 21.78 -1.95
C LYS A 64 -16.85 21.55 -2.46
N PHE A 65 -16.13 20.59 -1.90
CA PHE A 65 -14.81 20.23 -2.38
C PHE A 65 -14.83 19.70 -3.82
N ILE A 66 -15.71 18.75 -4.16
CA ILE A 66 -15.77 18.17 -5.51
C ILE A 66 -16.19 19.22 -6.55
N CYS A 67 -17.30 19.94 -6.29
CA CYS A 67 -17.91 20.87 -7.25
C CYS A 67 -17.17 22.20 -7.34
N GLU A 68 -16.64 22.72 -6.23
CA GLU A 68 -16.00 24.05 -6.22
C GLU A 68 -14.49 23.93 -6.30
N ASP A 69 -13.85 23.18 -5.39
CA ASP A 69 -12.39 23.21 -5.28
C ASP A 69 -11.69 22.35 -6.34
N LEU A 70 -12.17 21.14 -6.58
CA LEU A 70 -11.55 20.20 -7.51
C LEU A 70 -11.83 20.61 -8.95
N PHE A 71 -13.08 20.94 -9.26
CA PHE A 71 -13.49 21.44 -10.56
C PHE A 71 -12.79 22.74 -10.94
N LEU A 72 -12.80 23.76 -10.06
CA LEU A 72 -12.13 25.04 -10.34
C LEU A 72 -10.63 24.86 -10.51
N PHE A 73 -10.03 23.98 -9.72
CA PHE A 73 -8.62 23.64 -9.87
C PHE A 73 -8.35 23.04 -11.25
N LEU A 74 -9.11 22.03 -11.64
CA LEU A 74 -8.99 21.38 -12.95
C LEU A 74 -9.17 22.35 -14.10
N SER A 75 -10.22 23.19 -14.06
CA SER A 75 -10.46 24.19 -15.10
C SER A 75 -9.32 25.21 -15.18
N THR A 76 -8.79 25.64 -14.04
CA THR A 76 -7.67 26.61 -13.98
C THR A 76 -6.39 26.01 -14.53
N GLU A 77 -6.09 24.75 -14.21
CA GLU A 77 -4.85 24.12 -14.63
C GLU A 77 -4.85 23.73 -16.11
N ILE A 78 -6.01 23.33 -16.64
CA ILE A 78 -6.20 23.06 -18.07
C ILE A 78 -6.09 24.37 -18.87
N THR A 79 -6.76 25.44 -18.42
CA THR A 79 -6.65 26.76 -19.07
C THR A 79 -5.25 27.37 -18.97
N ALA A 80 -4.45 26.97 -17.98
CA ALA A 80 -3.04 27.33 -17.88
C ALA A 80 -2.12 26.56 -18.86
N GLY A 81 -2.67 25.63 -19.67
CA GLY A 81 -1.94 24.88 -20.69
C GLY A 81 -1.00 23.82 -20.12
N LYS A 82 -1.21 23.36 -18.88
CA LYS A 82 -0.46 22.22 -18.34
C LYS A 82 -0.84 20.94 -19.06
N SER A 83 0.11 20.01 -19.16
CA SER A 83 -0.16 18.65 -19.64
C SER A 83 -1.24 17.98 -18.79
N TYR A 84 -2.21 17.33 -19.41
CA TYR A 84 -3.30 16.68 -18.69
C TYR A 84 -2.83 15.63 -17.69
N LEU A 85 -1.73 14.91 -17.99
CA LEU A 85 -1.14 13.98 -17.03
C LEU A 85 -0.65 14.71 -15.77
N ASP A 86 0.00 15.87 -15.93
CA ASP A 86 0.46 16.68 -14.79
C ASP A 86 -0.72 17.24 -13.99
N VAL A 87 -1.83 17.55 -14.66
CA VAL A 87 -3.08 17.98 -14.00
C VAL A 87 -3.67 16.84 -13.18
N LEU A 88 -3.81 15.63 -13.76
CA LEU A 88 -4.31 14.44 -13.05
C LEU A 88 -3.44 14.07 -11.84
N ASP A 89 -2.12 14.26 -11.94
CA ASP A 89 -1.19 14.00 -10.84
C ASP A 89 -1.39 14.95 -9.66
N GLN A 90 -1.66 16.22 -9.95
CA GLN A 90 -1.95 17.21 -8.92
C GLN A 90 -3.33 16.99 -8.31
N VAL A 91 -4.31 16.55 -9.11
CA VAL A 91 -5.63 16.11 -8.64
C VAL A 91 -5.49 14.97 -7.64
N GLN A 92 -4.74 13.92 -7.98
CA GLN A 92 -4.49 12.81 -7.07
C GLN A 92 -3.93 13.31 -5.72
N SER A 93 -2.86 14.11 -5.77
CA SER A 93 -2.21 14.63 -4.57
C SER A 93 -3.17 15.47 -3.70
N ARG A 94 -4.08 16.20 -4.35
CA ARG A 94 -5.07 17.05 -3.67
C ARG A 94 -6.20 16.24 -3.05
N ILE A 95 -6.72 15.23 -3.76
CA ILE A 95 -7.70 14.27 -3.22
C ILE A 95 -7.10 13.56 -2.00
N GLU A 96 -5.90 12.99 -2.12
CA GLU A 96 -5.22 12.28 -1.03
C GLU A 96 -5.00 13.19 0.19
N SER A 97 -4.55 14.43 -0.03
CA SER A 97 -4.36 15.41 1.06
C SER A 97 -5.67 15.73 1.78
N ILE A 98 -6.77 15.84 1.05
CA ILE A 98 -8.06 16.23 1.62
C ILE A 98 -8.71 15.06 2.34
N VAL A 99 -8.69 13.86 1.76
CA VAL A 99 -9.13 12.64 2.44
C VAL A 99 -8.35 12.45 3.73
N SER A 100 -7.02 12.62 3.69
CA SER A 100 -6.18 12.53 4.89
C SER A 100 -6.57 13.58 5.93
N ASN A 101 -6.75 14.84 5.53
CA ASN A 101 -7.18 15.92 6.42
C ASN A 101 -8.58 15.68 7.02
N LEU A 102 -9.51 15.07 6.27
CA LEU A 102 -10.84 14.72 6.75
C LEU A 102 -10.77 13.61 7.79
N ILE A 103 -9.97 12.56 7.53
CA ILE A 103 -9.76 11.45 8.45
C ILE A 103 -9.05 11.92 9.73
N GLU A 104 -8.03 12.78 9.63
CA GLU A 104 -7.27 13.27 10.78
C GLU A 104 -8.09 14.18 11.70
N LYS A 105 -8.95 15.03 11.13
CA LYS A 105 -9.75 15.99 11.90
C LYS A 105 -11.01 15.38 12.51
N ASP A 106 -11.29 14.12 12.18
CA ASP A 106 -12.53 13.48 12.53
C ASP A 106 -12.30 12.13 13.20
N GLU A 107 -12.48 12.10 14.53
CA GLU A 107 -12.22 10.92 15.35
C GLU A 107 -13.07 9.71 14.96
N ILE A 108 -14.30 9.90 14.45
CA ILE A 108 -15.15 8.78 14.04
C ILE A 108 -14.73 8.31 12.65
N LEU A 109 -14.44 9.20 11.69
CA LEU A 109 -13.94 8.77 10.37
C LEU A 109 -12.57 8.09 10.46
N SER A 110 -11.75 8.48 11.42
CA SER A 110 -10.50 7.77 11.76
C SER A 110 -10.72 6.33 12.22
N LYS A 111 -11.91 6.01 12.73
CA LYS A 111 -12.30 4.69 13.22
C LYS A 111 -13.12 3.89 12.20
N THR A 112 -14.04 4.54 11.47
CA THR A 112 -14.98 3.89 10.55
C THR A 112 -14.47 3.84 9.11
N GLY A 113 -13.56 4.74 8.73
CA GLY A 113 -13.19 4.95 7.33
C GLY A 113 -14.21 5.78 6.55
N ILE A 114 -13.89 6.04 5.28
CA ILE A 114 -14.75 6.68 4.28
C ILE A 114 -14.62 5.83 3.01
N ASP A 115 -15.75 5.38 2.47
CA ASP A 115 -15.78 4.76 1.15
C ASP A 115 -15.99 5.88 0.11
N LEU A 116 -14.95 6.12 -0.68
CA LEU A 116 -14.90 7.20 -1.66
C LEU A 116 -14.55 6.64 -3.03
N ASN A 117 -15.47 6.80 -3.98
CA ASN A 117 -15.26 6.49 -5.38
C ASN A 117 -15.27 7.82 -6.16
N ILE A 118 -14.19 8.15 -6.85
CA ILE A 118 -14.12 9.28 -7.78
C ILE A 118 -13.65 8.74 -9.13
N LEU A 119 -14.43 9.03 -10.15
CA LEU A 119 -14.09 8.77 -11.53
C LEU A 119 -14.07 10.10 -12.26
N LEU A 120 -12.92 10.41 -12.84
CA LEU A 120 -12.72 11.61 -13.63
C LEU A 120 -12.32 11.23 -15.04
N THR A 121 -13.00 11.83 -16.01
CA THR A 121 -12.66 11.68 -17.42
C THR A 121 -12.41 13.03 -18.03
N LEU A 122 -11.45 13.05 -18.93
CA LEU A 122 -11.16 14.21 -19.74
C LEU A 122 -11.04 13.75 -21.19
N ARG A 123 -11.76 14.40 -22.07
CA ARG A 123 -11.69 14.17 -23.50
C ARG A 123 -11.17 15.42 -24.21
N GLU A 124 -10.15 15.21 -25.04
CA GLU A 124 -9.63 16.20 -25.98
C GLU A 124 -9.60 15.53 -27.36
N ASP A 125 -10.47 15.97 -28.27
CA ASP A 125 -10.66 15.36 -29.59
C ASP A 125 -10.95 13.85 -29.53
N LEU A 126 -9.98 13.04 -29.98
CA LEU A 126 -10.00 11.58 -29.97
C LEU A 126 -9.26 10.98 -28.77
N TYR A 127 -8.63 11.78 -27.92
CA TYR A 127 -7.94 11.29 -26.73
C TYR A 127 -8.85 11.33 -25.53
N PHE A 128 -8.93 10.19 -24.84
CA PHE A 128 -9.70 10.01 -23.63
C PHE A 128 -8.75 9.67 -22.50
N TYR A 129 -8.74 10.51 -21.48
CA TYR A 129 -7.98 10.35 -20.25
C TYR A 129 -8.94 9.94 -19.15
N LEU A 130 -8.54 8.93 -18.39
CA LEU A 130 -9.34 8.36 -17.32
C LEU A 130 -8.52 8.33 -16.04
N TYR A 131 -9.13 8.81 -14.97
CA TYR A 131 -8.62 8.73 -13.60
C TYR A 131 -9.70 8.08 -12.73
N LEU A 132 -9.33 7.02 -12.03
CA LEU A 132 -10.17 6.32 -11.07
C LEU A 132 -9.52 6.42 -9.71
N PHE A 133 -10.33 6.69 -8.69
CA PHE A 133 -10.00 6.61 -7.27
C PHE A 133 -11.11 5.79 -6.60
N GLY A 134 -10.76 4.68 -5.95
CA GLY A 134 -11.75 3.74 -5.39
C GLY A 134 -12.10 2.60 -6.34
N ASN A 135 -13.34 2.09 -6.24
CA ASN A 135 -13.81 0.89 -6.92
C ASN A 135 -14.61 1.16 -8.21
N GLY A 136 -14.51 2.36 -8.77
CA GLY A 136 -15.19 2.70 -10.02
C GLY A 136 -14.75 1.81 -11.19
N GLU A 137 -15.68 1.55 -12.10
CA GLU A 137 -15.45 0.78 -13.32
C GLU A 137 -15.62 1.66 -14.56
N ALA A 138 -14.73 1.45 -15.53
CA ALA A 138 -14.86 2.02 -16.85
C ALA A 138 -14.78 0.90 -17.88
N ILE A 139 -15.77 0.83 -18.77
CA ILE A 139 -15.86 -0.20 -19.81
C ILE A 139 -15.98 0.48 -21.16
N LEU A 140 -15.20 0.01 -22.12
CA LEU A 140 -15.26 0.41 -23.52
C LEU A 140 -15.99 -0.66 -24.31
N LEU A 141 -17.09 -0.30 -24.95
CA LEU A 141 -17.71 -1.11 -26.00
C LEU A 141 -17.12 -0.68 -27.34
N ARG A 142 -16.37 -1.58 -27.97
CA ARG A 142 -15.75 -1.38 -29.29
C ARG A 142 -16.00 -2.61 -30.14
N GLU A 143 -16.60 -2.44 -31.32
CA GLU A 143 -16.88 -3.54 -32.26
C GLU A 143 -17.61 -4.71 -31.56
N ASP A 144 -18.68 -4.39 -30.80
CA ASP A 144 -19.48 -5.31 -29.98
C ASP A 144 -18.73 -6.06 -28.85
N LYS A 145 -17.48 -5.67 -28.57
CA LYS A 145 -16.69 -6.22 -27.47
C LYS A 145 -16.64 -5.24 -26.31
N LEU A 146 -17.01 -5.73 -25.13
CA LEU A 146 -16.78 -5.03 -23.87
C LEU A 146 -15.34 -5.24 -23.43
N ILE A 147 -14.64 -4.13 -23.21
CA ILE A 147 -13.25 -4.09 -22.78
C ILE A 147 -13.23 -3.32 -21.46
N SER A 148 -12.87 -4.00 -20.37
CA SER A 148 -12.62 -3.32 -19.09
C SER A 148 -11.43 -2.39 -19.23
N LEU A 149 -11.69 -1.08 -19.18
CA LEU A 149 -10.63 -0.07 -19.17
C LEU A 149 -9.93 -0.05 -17.82
N THR A 150 -10.66 -0.31 -16.73
CA THR A 150 -10.13 -0.35 -15.35
C THR A 150 -8.97 -1.33 -15.20
N ASP A 151 -8.98 -2.45 -15.91
CA ASP A 151 -7.90 -3.46 -15.89
C ASP A 151 -6.69 -3.05 -16.72
N LEU A 152 -6.87 -2.12 -17.67
CA LEU A 152 -5.82 -1.58 -18.54
C LEU A 152 -5.14 -0.35 -17.94
N LEU A 153 -5.74 0.29 -16.93
CA LEU A 153 -5.15 1.45 -16.27
C LEU A 153 -3.95 1.05 -15.43
N LYS A 154 -2.94 1.91 -15.39
CA LYS A 154 -1.75 1.68 -14.58
C LYS A 154 -2.01 2.12 -13.14
N GLU A 155 -1.73 1.25 -12.19
CA GLU A 155 -1.62 1.63 -10.78
C GLU A 155 -0.43 2.55 -10.61
N ARG A 156 -0.68 3.76 -10.11
CA ARG A 156 0.35 4.79 -10.02
C ARG A 156 1.18 4.69 -8.74
N SER A 157 0.60 4.18 -7.67
CA SER A 157 1.32 3.83 -6.45
C SER A 157 0.79 2.53 -5.86
N LYS A 158 1.69 1.71 -5.28
CA LYS A 158 1.35 0.47 -4.56
C LYS A 158 0.47 0.70 -3.31
N THR A 159 0.17 1.95 -2.98
CA THR A 159 -0.54 2.39 -1.76
C THR A 159 -1.81 3.18 -2.04
N SER A 160 -2.04 3.64 -3.28
CA SER A 160 -3.18 4.45 -3.65
C SER A 160 -4.20 3.58 -4.35
N TYR A 161 -5.47 3.68 -3.96
CA TYR A 161 -6.63 3.17 -4.70
C TYR A 161 -6.86 3.95 -6.01
N SER A 162 -5.81 4.48 -6.64
CA SER A 162 -5.89 5.31 -7.82
C SER A 162 -5.27 4.65 -9.04
N LYS A 163 -5.99 4.69 -10.14
CA LYS A 163 -5.59 4.17 -11.44
C LYS A 163 -5.76 5.26 -12.48
N MET A 164 -4.83 5.35 -13.43
CA MET A 164 -4.92 6.32 -14.51
C MET A 164 -4.44 5.75 -15.83
N GLY A 165 -4.94 6.34 -16.91
CA GLY A 165 -4.54 5.96 -18.25
C GLY A 165 -5.12 6.91 -19.28
N SER A 166 -4.62 6.77 -20.49
CA SER A 166 -5.18 7.44 -21.66
C SER A 166 -5.31 6.46 -22.81
N MET A 167 -6.26 6.74 -23.69
CA MET A 167 -6.45 5.98 -24.92
C MET A 167 -6.91 6.90 -26.04
N GLN A 168 -6.66 6.46 -27.26
CA GLN A 168 -7.26 7.06 -28.44
C GLN A 168 -8.57 6.31 -28.75
N LEU A 169 -9.66 7.07 -28.82
CA LEU A 169 -10.97 6.61 -29.22
C LEU A 169 -11.05 6.45 -30.73
N LYS A 170 -11.75 5.41 -31.15
CA LYS A 170 -12.17 5.17 -32.53
C LYS A 170 -13.60 5.66 -32.73
N VAL A 171 -13.97 5.83 -33.99
CA VAL A 171 -15.37 6.03 -34.37
C VAL A 171 -16.19 4.86 -33.82
N GLU A 172 -17.37 5.15 -33.26
CA GLU A 172 -18.32 4.19 -32.65
C GLU A 172 -17.93 3.62 -31.28
N ASP A 173 -16.79 4.00 -30.71
CA ASP A 173 -16.46 3.64 -29.34
C ASP A 173 -17.50 4.20 -28.35
N ARG A 174 -17.97 3.35 -27.42
CA ARG A 174 -18.88 3.77 -26.35
C ARG A 174 -18.22 3.52 -25.00
N ILE A 175 -18.24 4.50 -24.12
CA ILE A 175 -17.62 4.41 -22.81
C ILE A 175 -18.71 4.38 -21.76
N ILE A 176 -18.58 3.46 -20.83
CA ILE A 176 -19.52 3.23 -19.75
C ILE A 176 -18.74 3.45 -18.47
N LEU A 177 -19.25 4.32 -17.63
CA LEU A 177 -18.67 4.68 -16.35
C LEU A 177 -19.62 4.25 -15.24
N SER A 178 -19.06 3.65 -14.21
CA SER A 178 -19.78 3.25 -13.01
C SER A 178 -18.94 3.59 -11.80
N LEU A 179 -19.60 3.98 -10.72
CA LEU A 179 -18.97 4.14 -9.41
C LEU A 179 -19.00 2.83 -8.58
N GLY A 180 -19.72 1.80 -9.04
CA GLY A 180 -19.79 0.45 -8.48
C GLY A 180 -19.41 -0.68 -9.45
N SER A 181 -19.32 -1.92 -8.94
CA SER A 181 -18.96 -3.12 -9.70
C SER A 181 -20.17 -3.76 -10.39
N TYR A 182 -20.12 -3.97 -11.71
CA TYR A 182 -21.20 -4.70 -12.38
C TYR A 182 -21.14 -6.20 -12.05
N GLY A 183 -22.20 -6.74 -11.45
CA GLY A 183 -22.33 -8.16 -11.11
C GLY A 183 -22.35 -9.13 -12.31
N SER A 184 -22.48 -8.64 -13.55
CA SER A 184 -22.35 -9.44 -14.78
C SER A 184 -22.16 -8.56 -16.03
N THR A 185 -21.07 -8.78 -16.78
CA THR A 185 -20.78 -8.07 -18.05
C THR A 185 -21.69 -8.50 -19.20
N ASP A 186 -22.27 -9.71 -19.14
CA ASP A 186 -23.09 -10.26 -20.22
C ASP A 186 -24.47 -9.58 -20.28
N LEU A 187 -25.10 -9.35 -19.13
CA LEU A 187 -26.33 -8.54 -19.01
C LEU A 187 -26.13 -7.12 -19.55
N LEU A 188 -24.97 -6.51 -19.26
CA LEU A 188 -24.62 -5.19 -19.75
C LEU A 188 -24.54 -5.16 -21.28
N ARG A 189 -23.89 -6.17 -21.88
CA ARG A 189 -23.74 -6.28 -23.34
C ARG A 189 -25.09 -6.36 -24.03
N ASP A 190 -25.98 -7.22 -23.54
CA ASP A 190 -27.29 -7.43 -24.13
C ASP A 190 -28.10 -6.12 -24.09
N CYS A 191 -28.14 -5.43 -22.93
CA CYS A 191 -28.81 -4.14 -22.79
C CYS A 191 -28.24 -3.05 -23.72
N LEU A 192 -26.93 -3.02 -23.92
CA LEU A 192 -26.27 -2.01 -24.77
C LEU A 192 -26.44 -2.27 -26.26
N SER A 193 -26.56 -3.54 -26.65
CA SER A 193 -26.81 -3.94 -28.04
C SER A 193 -28.21 -3.54 -28.51
N GLU A 194 -29.15 -3.42 -27.58
CA GLU A 194 -30.55 -3.01 -27.84
C GLU A 194 -30.73 -1.48 -27.87
N LEU A 195 -29.77 -0.70 -27.34
CA LEU A 195 -29.78 0.75 -27.44
C LEU A 195 -29.34 1.19 -28.84
N SER A 196 -30.33 1.45 -29.71
CA SER A 196 -30.12 2.09 -31.02
C SER A 196 -29.83 3.58 -30.83
N PHE A 197 -28.61 4.02 -31.11
CA PHE A 197 -28.26 5.45 -31.10
C PHE A 197 -28.40 6.00 -32.52
N GLU A 198 -29.20 7.05 -32.69
CA GLU A 198 -29.26 7.77 -33.97
C GLU A 198 -27.91 8.42 -34.26
N LYS A 199 -27.40 8.19 -35.46
CA LYS A 199 -26.17 8.82 -35.96
C LYS A 199 -26.44 10.32 -36.10
N LEU A 200 -25.92 11.12 -35.17
CA LEU A 200 -26.24 12.56 -35.06
C LEU A 200 -25.73 13.40 -36.26
N SER A 201 -24.69 12.95 -36.97
CA SER A 201 -24.29 13.40 -38.32
C SER A 201 -23.22 12.47 -38.91
N ASP A 202 -22.97 12.56 -40.23
CA ASP A 202 -21.93 11.76 -40.91
C ASP A 202 -20.49 12.22 -40.62
N ASP A 203 -20.31 13.42 -40.06
CA ASP A 203 -19.00 14.06 -39.88
C ASP A 203 -18.54 14.18 -38.42
N VAL A 204 -19.34 13.74 -37.43
CA VAL A 204 -18.96 13.86 -36.01
C VAL A 204 -19.04 12.53 -35.27
N SER A 205 -17.86 12.00 -34.94
CA SER A 205 -17.64 10.80 -34.14
C SER A 205 -17.91 11.10 -32.65
N TYR A 206 -19.12 10.85 -32.18
CA TYR A 206 -19.40 10.95 -30.75
C TYR A 206 -19.10 9.63 -30.05
N CYS A 207 -18.27 9.70 -29.01
CA CYS A 207 -18.28 8.71 -27.96
C CYS A 207 -19.56 8.89 -27.14
N THR A 208 -20.31 7.82 -26.89
CA THR A 208 -21.46 7.87 -25.97
C THR A 208 -20.97 7.53 -24.58
N LEU A 209 -21.21 8.43 -23.63
CA LEU A 209 -20.95 8.20 -22.22
C LEU A 209 -22.21 7.68 -21.53
N ILE A 210 -22.13 6.52 -20.88
CA ILE A 210 -23.23 5.96 -20.09
C ILE A 210 -22.78 5.94 -18.63
N ILE A 211 -23.54 6.60 -17.75
CA ILE A 211 -23.33 6.57 -16.30
C ILE A 211 -24.40 5.64 -15.74
N ALA A 212 -24.00 4.53 -15.12
CA ALA A 212 -24.96 3.63 -14.45
C ALA A 212 -24.65 3.53 -12.95
N ASN A 213 -25.71 3.39 -12.16
CA ASN A 213 -25.68 3.16 -10.72
C ASN A 213 -26.32 1.80 -10.42
N GLU A 214 -25.73 1.03 -9.50
CA GLU A 214 -26.26 -0.28 -9.07
C GLU A 214 -27.66 -0.19 -8.46
N ASN A 215 -28.04 0.98 -7.93
CA ASN A 215 -29.33 1.21 -7.27
C ASN A 215 -30.42 1.77 -8.19
N ASP A 216 -30.09 2.19 -9.40
CA ASP A 216 -31.10 2.60 -10.37
C ASP A 216 -31.71 1.34 -10.99
N SER A 217 -32.91 0.96 -10.53
CA SER A 217 -33.73 0.00 -11.25
C SER A 217 -33.88 0.50 -12.68
N TRP A 218 -33.27 -0.22 -13.63
CA TRP A 218 -33.49 0.01 -15.06
C TRP A 218 -35.00 0.04 -15.31
N PRO A 219 -35.53 0.90 -16.21
CA PRO A 219 -36.97 1.14 -16.31
C PRO A 219 -37.75 -0.18 -16.41
N ASP A 220 -38.73 -0.38 -15.51
CA ASP A 220 -39.54 -1.62 -15.40
C ASP A 220 -40.22 -2.04 -16.72
N ASN A 221 -40.24 -1.17 -17.73
CA ASN A 221 -40.81 -1.39 -19.06
C ASN A 221 -39.89 -2.18 -20.01
N PHE A 222 -38.74 -2.67 -19.54
CA PHE A 222 -37.79 -3.42 -20.37
C PHE A 222 -38.31 -4.82 -20.77
N GLU A 223 -39.11 -5.46 -19.91
CA GLU A 223 -39.80 -6.73 -20.23
C GLU A 223 -40.90 -6.53 -21.30
N ASP A 224 -41.59 -5.39 -21.28
CA ASP A 224 -42.61 -5.02 -22.28
C ASP A 224 -41.98 -4.74 -23.66
N TYR A 225 -40.75 -4.23 -23.69
CA TYR A 225 -40.00 -4.01 -24.94
C TYR A 225 -39.50 -5.33 -25.56
N LYS A 226 -39.07 -6.29 -24.73
CA LYS A 226 -38.70 -7.66 -25.17
C LYS A 226 -39.88 -8.40 -25.79
N SER A 227 -41.08 -8.23 -25.25
CA SER A 227 -42.29 -8.87 -25.79
C SER A 227 -42.72 -8.25 -27.13
N GLN A 228 -42.54 -6.94 -27.34
CA GLN A 228 -42.80 -6.30 -28.63
C GLN A 228 -41.76 -6.64 -29.71
N GLN A 229 -40.47 -6.71 -29.35
CA GLN A 229 -39.39 -7.09 -30.29
C GLN A 229 -39.42 -8.57 -30.68
N SER A 230 -39.86 -9.46 -29.79
CA SER A 230 -40.06 -10.88 -30.11
C SER A 230 -41.24 -11.09 -31.06
N GLU A 231 -42.33 -10.33 -30.92
CA GLU A 231 -43.43 -10.30 -31.90
C GLU A 231 -43.00 -9.73 -33.27
N GLU A 232 -42.16 -8.70 -33.32
CA GLU A 232 -41.62 -8.19 -34.59
C GLU A 232 -40.61 -9.15 -35.24
N ARG A 233 -39.78 -9.84 -34.45
CA ARG A 233 -38.82 -10.86 -34.96
C ARG A 233 -39.53 -12.11 -35.46
N GLU A 234 -40.60 -12.59 -34.81
CA GLU A 234 -41.42 -13.67 -35.34
C GLU A 234 -42.11 -13.27 -36.65
N ASN A 235 -42.63 -12.05 -36.74
CA ASN A 235 -43.28 -11.55 -37.95
C ASN A 235 -42.32 -11.33 -39.12
N ASN A 236 -41.04 -11.00 -38.86
CA ASN A 236 -40.01 -10.83 -39.88
C ASN A 236 -39.38 -12.17 -40.31
N ASN A 237 -39.17 -13.12 -39.39
CA ASN A 237 -38.69 -14.46 -39.73
C ASN A 237 -39.70 -15.25 -40.58
N LEU A 238 -41.01 -15.05 -40.36
CA LEU A 238 -42.07 -15.59 -41.22
C LEU A 238 -42.07 -15.02 -42.65
N LYS A 239 -41.43 -13.86 -42.89
CA LYS A 239 -41.26 -13.27 -44.23
C LYS A 239 -39.98 -13.75 -44.93
N GLU A 240 -38.89 -14.00 -44.21
CA GLU A 240 -37.61 -14.40 -44.80
C GLU A 240 -37.51 -15.91 -45.13
N GLU A 241 -38.22 -16.78 -44.41
CA GLU A 241 -38.27 -18.23 -44.70
C GLU A 241 -38.95 -18.58 -46.03
N LYS A 242 -39.65 -17.63 -46.68
CA LYS A 242 -40.24 -17.82 -48.01
C LYS A 242 -39.29 -17.51 -49.19
N SER A 243 -38.07 -17.02 -48.95
CA SER A 243 -37.20 -16.51 -50.03
C SER A 243 -35.85 -17.20 -50.25
N ALA A 244 -35.44 -18.19 -49.45
CA ALA A 244 -34.10 -18.77 -49.56
C ALA A 244 -34.09 -20.29 -49.84
N VAL A 245 -34.53 -20.67 -51.04
CA VAL A 245 -34.15 -21.95 -51.68
C VAL A 245 -33.40 -21.60 -52.96
N LEU A 246 -32.06 -21.68 -52.94
CA LEU A 246 -31.18 -22.21 -54.01
C LEU A 246 -29.72 -21.73 -53.92
N LYS A 247 -28.83 -22.72 -54.04
CA LYS A 247 -27.45 -22.72 -54.58
C LYS A 247 -26.27 -22.44 -53.64
N THR A 248 -25.72 -23.55 -53.18
CA THR A 248 -24.29 -23.82 -53.00
C THR A 248 -23.55 -23.96 -54.34
N SER A 249 -22.35 -23.40 -54.48
CA SER A 249 -21.21 -24.05 -55.16
C SER A 249 -19.87 -23.40 -54.84
N GLN A 250 -18.86 -24.28 -54.77
CA GLN A 250 -17.45 -24.14 -54.40
C GLN A 250 -16.62 -23.13 -55.23
N ILE A 251 -15.44 -22.72 -54.72
CA ILE A 251 -14.10 -23.05 -55.25
C ILE A 251 -12.96 -22.45 -54.38
N LYS A 252 -11.86 -23.22 -54.33
CA LYS A 252 -10.55 -23.05 -53.66
C LYS A 252 -9.70 -21.88 -54.19
N GLY A 253 -8.70 -21.45 -53.41
CA GLY A 253 -7.44 -20.95 -53.99
C GLY A 253 -6.53 -20.12 -53.07
N ASN A 254 -5.38 -20.69 -52.68
CA ASN A 254 -4.23 -20.03 -52.07
C ASN A 254 -3.65 -18.87 -52.91
N LYS A 255 -3.08 -17.84 -52.27
CA LYS A 255 -1.72 -17.32 -52.56
C LYS A 255 -1.23 -16.32 -51.49
N PHE A 256 0.09 -16.19 -51.51
CA PHE A 256 1.08 -15.73 -50.51
C PHE A 256 1.22 -14.16 -50.53
N PRO A 257 2.29 -13.51 -50.01
CA PRO A 257 2.28 -12.36 -49.11
C PRO A 257 2.78 -11.07 -49.79
N GLU A 258 2.44 -9.90 -49.25
CA GLU A 258 3.14 -8.65 -49.53
C GLU A 258 2.71 -7.61 -48.49
N ILE A 259 3.49 -6.54 -48.31
CA ILE A 259 3.35 -5.49 -47.28
C ILE A 259 4.18 -5.75 -46.01
N LEU A 260 5.41 -6.21 -46.20
CA LEU A 260 6.58 -5.78 -45.41
C LEU A 260 7.51 -5.00 -46.33
N LYS A 261 7.10 -3.77 -46.68
CA LYS A 261 7.92 -2.85 -47.49
C LYS A 261 7.31 -1.44 -47.50
N THR A 262 7.20 -0.77 -46.35
CA THR A 262 7.14 0.71 -46.40
C THR A 262 7.56 1.34 -45.08
N PHE A 263 8.59 2.19 -45.19
CA PHE A 263 9.07 3.20 -44.26
C PHE A 263 10.05 2.77 -43.17
N GLY A 264 11.32 2.74 -43.57
CA GLY A 264 12.36 3.37 -42.77
C GLY A 264 12.50 4.85 -43.17
N ILE A 265 12.81 5.71 -42.19
CA ILE A 265 13.82 6.78 -42.25
C ILE A 265 14.11 7.22 -40.81
N SER A 266 15.39 7.45 -40.57
CA SER A 266 16.01 7.92 -39.33
C SER A 266 15.88 9.44 -39.16
N LEU A 267 16.04 9.96 -37.93
CA LEU A 267 17.04 10.99 -37.62
C LEU A 267 17.09 11.26 -36.11
N GLY A 268 18.30 11.41 -35.57
CA GLY A 268 18.54 11.76 -34.18
C GLY A 268 18.91 13.24 -33.96
N ASN A 269 19.14 13.53 -32.66
CA ASN A 269 19.75 14.70 -32.02
C ASN A 269 18.88 15.94 -31.75
N TRP A 270 18.54 16.15 -30.47
CA TRP A 270 18.81 17.44 -29.82
C TRP A 270 18.90 17.34 -28.28
N ILE A 271 20.09 17.64 -27.74
CA ILE A 271 20.34 18.01 -26.34
C ILE A 271 20.77 19.47 -26.33
N LYS A 272 20.26 20.23 -25.35
CA LYS A 272 20.68 21.53 -24.79
C LYS A 272 19.70 22.68 -25.03
N ASN A 273 18.99 23.06 -23.96
CA ASN A 273 19.06 24.38 -23.31
C ASN A 273 17.79 24.61 -22.46
N MET A 274 17.92 24.71 -21.15
CA MET A 274 17.77 26.00 -20.45
C MET A 274 17.77 25.83 -18.92
N SER A 275 18.60 26.67 -18.32
CA SER A 275 18.79 26.99 -16.93
C SER A 275 17.61 27.78 -16.32
N SER A 276 17.14 27.36 -15.12
CA SER A 276 16.77 28.10 -13.87
C SER A 276 16.10 29.51 -13.93
N PRO A 277 15.58 30.14 -12.83
CA PRO A 277 15.34 29.70 -11.43
C PRO A 277 14.06 30.30 -10.73
N LYS A 278 13.93 29.99 -9.41
CA LYS A 278 13.29 30.74 -8.29
C LYS A 278 11.79 30.52 -7.97
N SER A 279 11.52 30.13 -6.73
CA SER A 279 10.91 31.02 -5.70
C SER A 279 11.02 30.42 -4.28
N ARG A 280 10.97 31.31 -3.28
CA ARG A 280 11.07 31.08 -1.82
C ARG A 280 9.71 31.39 -1.19
N SER A 281 9.37 30.71 -0.09
CA SER A 281 8.64 31.23 1.08
C SER A 281 8.87 30.21 2.23
N SER A 282 9.56 30.54 3.33
CA SER A 282 9.15 31.26 4.54
C SER A 282 7.96 30.66 5.29
N LEU A 283 8.20 30.05 6.46
CA LEU A 283 7.52 30.41 7.72
C LEU A 283 8.18 29.74 8.94
N ILE A 284 7.98 30.41 10.07
CA ILE A 284 8.61 30.31 11.39
C ILE A 284 7.54 29.81 12.37
N ASN A 285 7.93 28.95 13.34
CA ASN A 285 7.52 28.97 14.77
C ASN A 285 8.04 27.68 15.43
N SER A 286 9.02 27.70 16.35
CA SER A 286 8.95 28.08 17.78
C SER A 286 8.17 27.10 18.65
N GLY A 287 8.89 26.21 19.33
CA GLY A 287 8.38 25.34 20.39
C GLY A 287 9.51 24.95 21.34
N SER A 288 9.29 25.21 22.62
CA SER A 288 10.22 25.28 23.75
C SER A 288 10.76 23.94 24.28
N ILE A 289 11.99 23.99 24.79
CA ILE A 289 12.66 22.99 25.64
C ILE A 289 12.29 23.22 27.12
N PRO A 290 12.35 22.19 27.97
CA PRO A 290 13.05 22.38 29.24
C PRO A 290 14.19 21.36 29.47
N GLN A 291 15.21 21.88 30.15
CA GLN A 291 16.50 21.28 30.52
C GLN A 291 16.37 20.25 31.65
N THR A 292 17.35 19.35 31.72
CA THR A 292 18.07 18.91 32.95
C THR A 292 19.40 18.29 32.49
N SER A 293 20.57 18.87 32.82
CA SER A 293 21.48 18.49 33.92
C SER A 293 21.88 17.01 33.90
N SER A 294 23.11 16.56 34.07
CA SER A 294 24.41 17.11 34.42
C SER A 294 25.42 15.97 34.22
N ASP A 295 26.71 16.29 34.10
CA ASP A 295 27.81 15.61 34.81
C ASP A 295 29.11 15.58 34.01
N GLU A 296 30.12 16.06 34.73
CA GLU A 296 31.54 16.14 34.44
C GLU A 296 32.18 14.76 34.29
N LYS A 297 33.25 14.68 33.47
CA LYS A 297 34.55 14.10 33.85
C LYS A 297 35.59 14.29 32.75
N ASP A 298 36.40 15.32 32.94
CA ASP A 298 37.85 15.25 33.22
C ASP A 298 38.77 14.20 32.54
N ILE A 299 39.96 14.72 32.17
CA ILE A 299 41.31 14.09 32.09
C ILE A 299 41.93 13.79 30.68
N LYS A 300 42.77 14.76 30.26
CA LYS A 300 44.22 14.74 29.90
C LYS A 300 44.81 14.04 28.66
N ASN A 301 45.70 14.83 28.04
CA ASN A 301 46.96 14.54 27.32
C ASN A 301 46.81 13.95 25.88
N HIS A 302 47.59 14.32 24.85
CA HIS A 302 49.01 14.68 24.77
C HIS A 302 49.33 15.50 23.49
N GLU A 303 50.52 16.11 23.49
CA GLU A 303 51.45 16.35 22.37
C GLU A 303 51.37 17.62 21.49
N LEU A 304 52.23 18.55 21.91
CA LEU A 304 53.10 19.44 21.15
C LEU A 304 53.55 18.90 19.77
N ILE A 305 53.38 19.72 18.73
CA ILE A 305 54.35 19.84 17.64
C ILE A 305 54.65 21.33 17.41
N SER A 306 55.91 21.68 17.63
CA SER A 306 56.53 22.96 17.34
C SER A 306 56.69 23.18 15.83
N MET A 307 56.39 24.39 15.33
CA MET A 307 57.09 24.92 14.17
C MET A 307 57.40 26.42 14.33
N SER A 308 58.72 26.64 14.36
CA SER A 308 59.49 27.85 14.13
C SER A 308 59.02 28.67 12.91
N ASN A 309 59.05 30.01 13.00
CA ASN A 309 60.00 30.81 12.21
C ASN A 309 59.85 32.35 12.40
N LYS A 310 61.04 32.96 12.52
CA LYS A 310 61.49 34.27 11.98
C LYS A 310 60.84 35.57 12.48
N SER A 311 61.63 36.28 13.28
CA SER A 311 61.58 37.73 13.50
C SER A 311 62.59 38.44 12.57
N GLU A 312 62.15 39.50 11.90
CA GLU A 312 63.01 40.52 11.30
C GLU A 312 62.81 41.86 12.02
N PRO A 313 63.82 42.74 12.06
CA PRO A 313 63.86 43.91 12.93
C PRO A 313 63.29 45.16 12.25
N LEU A 314 62.82 46.12 13.05
CA LEU A 314 62.51 47.49 12.59
C LEU A 314 63.47 48.48 13.26
N GLU A 315 64.05 49.33 12.41
CA GLU A 315 64.90 50.47 12.72
C GLU A 315 64.16 51.62 13.44
N PRO A 316 64.90 52.55 14.08
CA PRO A 316 64.35 53.57 14.95
C PRO A 316 63.91 54.82 14.17
N VAL A 317 62.89 55.52 14.66
CA VAL A 317 62.54 56.87 14.17
C VAL A 317 62.58 57.85 15.33
N GLU A 318 63.25 58.97 15.04
CA GLU A 318 63.62 60.08 15.92
C GLU A 318 62.45 60.91 16.47
N CYS A 319 62.76 61.63 17.55
CA CYS A 319 61.94 62.57 18.27
C CYS A 319 61.71 63.88 17.49
N THR A 320 60.55 64.51 17.67
CA THR A 320 60.38 65.97 17.52
C THR A 320 59.53 66.54 18.66
N ASP A 321 59.93 67.73 19.12
CA ASP A 321 59.47 68.50 20.28
C ASP A 321 58.00 68.99 20.21
N PRO A 322 57.36 69.34 21.35
CA PRO A 322 56.00 69.86 21.39
C PRO A 322 55.97 71.40 21.28
N GLY A 323 55.38 71.91 20.20
CA GLY A 323 54.98 73.31 20.05
C GLY A 323 53.56 73.59 20.56
N ASN A 324 53.40 74.79 21.12
CA ASN A 324 52.28 75.48 21.79
C ASN A 324 50.81 75.12 21.42
N PRO A 325 49.84 75.25 22.36
CA PRO A 325 48.46 74.79 22.20
C PRO A 325 47.46 75.95 22.03
N GLU A 326 47.04 76.26 20.80
CA GLU A 326 45.78 76.98 20.55
C GLU A 326 45.11 76.34 19.31
N ASP A 327 43.77 76.37 19.29
CA ASP A 327 42.83 75.79 18.31
C ASP A 327 42.37 74.33 18.53
N PHE A 328 41.31 74.20 19.34
CA PHE A 328 40.45 73.02 19.45
C PHE A 328 39.09 73.30 18.79
N GLU A 329 38.89 72.79 17.56
CA GLU A 329 37.56 72.43 17.04
C GLU A 329 37.54 70.94 16.66
N SER A 330 36.40 70.28 16.86
CA SER A 330 36.29 68.82 16.96
C SER A 330 35.98 68.09 15.64
N PRO A 331 36.81 67.09 15.24
CA PRO A 331 36.37 65.98 14.37
C PRO A 331 36.64 64.57 14.97
N ARG A 332 37.01 64.45 16.25
CA ARG A 332 37.60 63.22 16.82
C ARG A 332 36.66 62.02 16.96
N VAL A 333 35.33 62.19 17.04
CA VAL A 333 34.39 61.07 17.26
C VAL A 333 34.15 60.25 15.99
N GLY A 334 34.08 60.90 14.81
CA GLY A 334 33.92 60.22 13.53
C GLY A 334 35.12 59.31 13.20
N LEU A 335 36.34 59.79 13.47
CA LEU A 335 37.58 59.06 13.22
C LEU A 335 37.72 57.82 14.11
N ILE A 336 37.27 57.90 15.37
CA ILE A 336 37.29 56.76 16.31
C ILE A 336 36.27 55.70 15.88
N LEU A 337 35.05 56.10 15.48
CA LEU A 337 34.03 55.18 14.98
C LEU A 337 34.46 54.47 13.69
N GLU A 338 35.17 55.17 12.79
CA GLU A 338 35.76 54.54 11.60
C GLU A 338 36.87 53.55 11.94
N LYS A 339 37.79 53.92 12.85
CA LYS A 339 38.87 53.00 13.28
C LYS A 339 38.31 51.78 14.00
N VAL A 340 37.26 51.91 14.81
CA VAL A 340 36.57 50.78 15.44
C VAL A 340 35.87 49.91 14.40
N LYS A 341 35.22 50.49 13.39
CA LYS A 341 34.65 49.74 12.26
C LYS A 341 35.72 48.96 11.50
N SER A 342 36.83 49.60 11.14
CA SER A 342 37.93 48.97 10.41
C SER A 342 38.63 47.88 11.23
N PHE A 343 38.80 48.10 12.54
CA PHE A 343 39.38 47.10 13.44
C PHE A 343 38.45 45.89 13.66
N ALA A 344 37.14 46.14 13.84
CA ALA A 344 36.15 45.06 13.88
C ALA A 344 36.14 44.28 12.56
N PHE A 345 36.16 44.95 11.41
CA PHE A 345 36.21 44.31 10.09
C PHE A 345 37.49 43.48 9.88
N PHE A 346 38.63 43.97 10.37
CA PHE A 346 39.91 43.26 10.34
C PHE A 346 39.90 41.99 11.20
N LEU A 347 39.38 42.07 12.44
CA LEU A 347 39.24 40.89 13.31
C LEU A 347 38.30 39.83 12.71
N VAL A 348 37.27 40.26 11.98
CA VAL A 348 36.34 39.37 11.26
C VAL A 348 36.99 38.71 10.06
N GLN A 349 37.77 39.45 9.26
CA GLN A 349 38.51 38.82 8.15
C GLN A 349 39.58 37.84 8.62
N LYS A 350 40.29 38.16 9.71
CA LYS A 350 41.37 37.31 10.24
C LYS A 350 40.84 36.01 10.87
N SER A 351 39.63 36.03 11.44
CA SER A 351 38.97 34.86 12.03
C SER A 351 38.27 33.95 11.00
N LEU A 352 37.99 34.43 9.78
CA LEU A 352 37.26 33.70 8.75
C LEU A 352 38.13 32.92 7.74
N LYS A 353 39.21 32.25 8.18
CA LYS A 353 39.85 31.17 7.39
C LYS A 353 38.95 29.92 7.37
N ILE A 354 37.85 29.97 6.61
CA ILE A 354 36.87 28.88 6.48
C ILE A 354 36.89 28.38 5.03
N LYS A 355 36.88 27.06 4.78
CA LYS A 355 36.93 26.48 3.42
C LYS A 355 35.57 26.37 2.71
N SER A 356 34.45 26.49 3.44
CA SER A 356 33.09 26.39 2.87
C SER A 356 32.46 27.78 2.68
N ASP A 357 32.16 28.14 1.44
CA ASP A 357 31.57 29.45 1.09
C ASP A 357 30.11 29.61 1.58
N LEU A 358 29.38 28.51 1.74
CA LEU A 358 28.02 28.54 2.26
C LEU A 358 28.01 28.94 3.75
N ILE A 359 28.95 28.38 4.53
CA ILE A 359 29.14 28.67 5.97
C ILE A 359 29.65 30.10 6.16
N LYS A 360 30.57 30.57 5.29
CA LYS A 360 31.00 31.98 5.30
C LYS A 360 29.81 32.92 5.17
N SER A 361 28.87 32.66 4.25
CA SER A 361 27.75 33.59 4.01
C SER A 361 26.81 33.72 5.23
N LYS A 362 26.42 32.62 5.88
CA LYS A 362 25.52 32.65 7.05
C LYS A 362 26.19 33.28 8.27
N ILE A 363 27.45 32.92 8.55
CA ILE A 363 28.23 33.53 9.63
C ILE A 363 28.40 35.02 9.35
N PHE A 364 28.76 35.42 8.13
CA PHE A 364 28.95 36.81 7.76
C PHE A 364 27.66 37.63 7.89
N ILE A 365 26.50 37.08 7.51
CA ILE A 365 25.20 37.76 7.67
C ILE A 365 24.83 37.92 9.16
N SER A 366 25.01 36.86 9.96
CA SER A 366 24.75 36.91 11.41
C SER A 366 25.65 37.93 12.10
N LEU A 367 26.94 37.92 11.78
CA LEU A 367 27.93 38.83 12.33
C LEU A 367 27.69 40.28 11.89
N LYS A 368 27.33 40.49 10.62
CA LYS A 368 26.98 41.81 10.08
C LYS A 368 25.76 42.38 10.79
N SER A 369 24.74 41.56 11.05
CA SER A 369 23.55 41.95 11.82
C SER A 369 23.90 42.31 13.26
N ALA A 370 24.73 41.51 13.93
CA ALA A 370 25.19 41.76 15.29
C ALA A 370 26.00 43.06 15.40
N ILE A 371 26.97 43.26 14.50
CA ILE A 371 27.77 44.49 14.41
C ILE A 371 26.88 45.70 14.14
N PHE A 372 25.87 45.56 13.27
CA PHE A 372 24.93 46.64 12.96
C PHE A 372 24.08 47.02 14.18
N ARG A 373 23.52 46.05 14.91
CA ARG A 373 22.76 46.29 16.15
C ARG A 373 23.64 46.95 17.23
N MET A 374 24.88 46.49 17.36
CA MET A 374 25.86 47.06 18.30
C MET A 374 26.22 48.51 17.93
N LEU A 375 26.49 48.79 16.65
CA LEU A 375 26.75 50.16 16.17
C LEU A 375 25.54 51.07 16.40
N THR A 376 24.33 50.55 16.23
CA THR A 376 23.09 51.31 16.47
C THR A 376 22.92 51.62 17.96
N PHE A 377 23.20 50.65 18.83
CA PHE A 377 23.20 50.83 20.28
C PHE A 377 24.25 51.85 20.74
N LEU A 378 25.48 51.74 20.24
CA LEU A 378 26.54 52.72 20.50
C LEU A 378 26.15 54.11 20.02
N LYS A 379 25.55 54.21 18.84
CA LYS A 379 25.07 55.49 18.28
C LYS A 379 24.00 56.11 19.18
N GLN A 380 23.02 55.33 19.64
CA GLN A 380 21.99 55.79 20.58
C GLN A 380 22.58 56.18 21.94
N PHE A 381 23.50 55.37 22.49
CA PHE A 381 24.16 55.63 23.76
C PHE A 381 25.00 56.92 23.74
N PHE A 382 25.76 57.15 22.66
CA PHE A 382 26.49 58.39 22.47
C PHE A 382 25.55 59.58 22.26
N LEU A 383 24.45 59.41 21.50
CA LEU A 383 23.46 60.48 21.28
C LEU A 383 22.81 60.91 22.60
N VAL A 384 22.40 59.96 23.45
CA VAL A 384 21.77 60.24 24.75
C VAL A 384 22.75 60.93 25.71
N ASN A 385 24.01 60.47 25.76
CA ASN A 385 25.02 61.09 26.63
C ASN A 385 25.49 62.46 26.11
N PHE A 386 25.57 62.66 24.80
CA PHE A 386 25.97 63.94 24.18
C PHE A 386 24.86 64.98 24.31
N VAL A 387 23.60 64.60 24.06
CA VAL A 387 22.44 65.48 24.28
C VAL A 387 22.27 65.82 25.76
N GLY A 388 22.49 64.85 26.66
CA GLY A 388 22.46 65.08 28.11
C GLY A 388 23.57 65.99 28.63
N THR A 389 24.73 66.04 27.97
CA THR A 389 25.82 66.98 28.34
C THR A 389 25.63 68.37 27.76
N VAL A 390 25.05 68.50 26.56
CA VAL A 390 24.77 69.81 25.94
C VAL A 390 23.57 70.52 26.58
N TYR A 391 22.55 69.80 27.07
CA TYR A 391 21.38 70.41 27.72
C TYR A 391 21.61 70.85 29.18
N PHE A 392 22.65 70.34 29.86
CA PHE A 392 22.98 70.75 31.24
C PHE A 392 24.02 71.88 31.33
N ASP A 393 24.54 72.39 30.21
CA ASP A 393 25.65 73.35 30.19
C ASP A 393 25.22 74.84 30.33
N LYS A 394 23.94 75.11 30.64
CA LYS A 394 23.44 76.47 30.91
C LYS A 394 23.20 76.80 32.39
N PHE A 395 23.42 75.87 33.32
CA PHE A 395 23.33 76.15 34.76
C PHE A 395 24.59 75.69 35.49
N ASP A 396 25.37 76.70 35.91
CA ASP A 396 26.38 76.65 36.98
C ASP A 396 27.83 76.22 36.64
N ARG A 397 28.60 77.18 36.08
CA ARG A 397 30.00 77.04 35.64
C ARG A 397 31.07 76.88 36.74
N ARG A 398 30.73 76.95 38.05
CA ARG A 398 31.76 76.92 39.12
C ARG A 398 31.99 75.56 39.81
N ARG A 399 31.28 74.48 39.43
CA ARG A 399 31.47 73.11 39.99
C ARG A 399 32.09 72.09 39.02
N ILE A 400 32.55 72.50 37.85
CA ILE A 400 32.82 71.57 36.73
C ILE A 400 34.25 71.00 36.73
N LEU A 401 35.25 71.69 37.30
CA LEU A 401 36.65 71.22 37.27
C LEU A 401 36.94 70.05 38.24
N SER A 402 36.14 69.83 39.29
CA SER A 402 36.28 68.66 40.18
C SER A 402 35.36 67.48 39.82
N ARG A 403 34.42 67.67 38.88
CA ARG A 403 33.58 66.60 38.32
C ARG A 403 34.13 66.03 36.99
N GLN A 404 34.96 66.78 36.27
CA GLN A 404 35.59 66.31 35.03
C GLN A 404 36.53 65.11 35.24
N SER A 405 37.27 65.02 36.35
CA SER A 405 38.13 63.85 36.62
C SER A 405 37.35 62.59 37.02
N ARG A 406 36.21 62.75 37.73
CA ARG A 406 35.32 61.63 38.11
C ARG A 406 34.48 61.11 36.93
N ASN A 407 34.15 61.94 35.96
CA ASN A 407 33.46 61.52 34.74
C ASN A 407 34.40 60.78 33.76
N LEU A 408 35.69 61.11 33.75
CA LEU A 408 36.70 60.41 32.96
C LEU A 408 36.92 58.97 33.45
N THR A 409 36.98 58.75 34.77
CA THR A 409 37.07 57.39 35.33
C THR A 409 35.79 56.58 35.13
N ARG A 410 34.61 57.20 35.25
CA ARG A 410 33.32 56.54 34.95
C ARG A 410 33.19 56.15 33.47
N ASN A 411 33.59 57.02 32.55
CA ASN A 411 33.57 56.72 31.11
C ASN A 411 34.59 55.64 30.72
N ARG A 412 35.77 55.63 31.36
CA ARG A 412 36.75 54.54 31.20
C ARG A 412 36.19 53.20 31.69
N LEU A 413 35.49 53.18 32.84
CA LEU A 413 34.88 51.96 33.37
C LEU A 413 33.77 51.42 32.44
N ILE A 414 32.91 52.30 31.91
CA ILE A 414 31.87 51.92 30.94
C ILE A 414 32.52 51.34 29.66
N LEU A 415 33.59 51.94 29.16
CA LEU A 415 34.32 51.43 27.99
C LEU A 415 34.87 50.02 28.25
N VAL A 416 35.48 49.79 29.42
CA VAL A 416 35.99 48.47 29.82
C VAL A 416 34.87 47.44 29.90
N VAL A 417 33.71 47.78 30.46
CA VAL A 417 32.54 46.88 30.52
C VAL A 417 32.01 46.55 29.13
N ILE A 418 31.96 47.53 28.21
CA ILE A 418 31.54 47.31 26.82
C ILE A 418 32.52 46.37 26.10
N ILE A 419 33.83 46.56 26.29
CA ILE A 419 34.86 45.68 25.72
C ILE A 419 34.71 44.25 26.27
N PHE A 420 34.46 44.11 27.58
CA PHE A 420 34.27 42.80 28.21
C PHE A 420 33.01 42.09 27.70
N ALA A 421 31.89 42.81 27.59
CA ALA A 421 30.65 42.29 27.00
C ALA A 421 30.85 41.85 25.54
N LEU A 422 31.63 42.60 24.77
CA LEU A 422 32.04 42.24 23.40
C LEU A 422 32.86 40.95 23.35
N LEU A 423 33.82 40.79 24.26
CA LEU A 423 34.63 39.57 24.33
C LEU A 423 33.77 38.35 24.69
N ILE A 424 32.85 38.47 25.65
CA ILE A 424 31.89 37.40 25.97
C ILE A 424 31.00 37.06 24.75
N PHE A 425 30.48 38.08 24.06
CA PHE A 425 29.63 37.87 22.89
C PHE A 425 30.38 37.18 21.74
N VAL A 426 31.62 37.59 21.47
CA VAL A 426 32.49 36.96 20.46
C VAL A 426 32.81 35.52 20.86
N ASN A 427 33.16 35.27 22.13
CA ASN A 427 33.44 33.91 22.62
C ASN A 427 32.22 32.98 22.48
N ASN A 428 31.03 33.44 22.89
CA ASN A 428 29.79 32.68 22.72
C ASN A 428 29.46 32.44 21.24
N SER A 429 29.72 33.42 20.36
CA SER A 429 29.51 33.27 18.92
C SER A 429 30.47 32.23 18.30
N ILE A 430 31.71 32.16 18.78
CA ILE A 430 32.69 31.16 18.35
C ILE A 430 32.27 29.77 18.83
N GLN A 431 31.89 29.63 20.10
CA GLN A 431 31.42 28.35 20.65
C GLN A 431 30.18 27.83 19.93
N GLN A 432 29.20 28.69 19.64
CA GLN A 432 28.03 28.32 18.84
C GLN A 432 28.42 27.89 17.40
N ALA A 433 29.36 28.59 16.77
CA ALA A 433 29.83 28.22 15.43
C ALA A 433 30.59 26.88 15.43
N GLU A 434 31.36 26.58 16.48
CA GLU A 434 32.03 25.29 16.65
C GLU A 434 31.04 24.15 16.90
N GLN A 435 30.01 24.38 17.72
CA GLN A 435 28.92 23.41 17.94
C GLN A 435 28.18 23.12 16.62
N GLN A 436 27.80 24.16 15.88
CA GLN A 436 27.16 24.00 14.56
C GLN A 436 28.04 23.26 13.56
N ARG A 437 29.37 23.46 13.59
CA ARG A 437 30.30 22.70 12.74
C ARG A 437 30.35 21.23 13.11
N LYS A 438 30.47 20.92 14.41
CA LYS A 438 30.47 19.53 14.90
C LYS A 438 29.17 18.82 14.56
N GLU A 439 28.03 19.52 14.66
CA GLU A 439 26.73 19.01 14.23
C GLU A 439 26.66 18.78 12.72
N LEU A 440 27.14 19.73 11.91
CA LEU A 440 27.19 19.57 10.44
C LEU A 440 28.10 18.41 10.02
N GLU A 441 29.28 18.27 10.63
CA GLU A 441 30.18 17.14 10.38
C GLU A 441 29.54 15.80 10.78
N ARG A 442 28.80 15.78 11.90
CA ARG A 442 28.01 14.61 12.33
C ARG A 442 26.90 14.27 11.34
N ILE A 443 26.15 15.27 10.86
CA ILE A 443 25.10 15.11 9.84
C ILE A 443 25.70 14.60 8.53
N GLU A 444 26.80 15.17 8.06
CA GLU A 444 27.47 14.77 6.82
C GLU A 444 27.98 13.33 6.91
N LYS A 445 28.60 12.95 8.04
CA LYS A 445 29.03 11.57 8.29
C LYS A 445 27.86 10.59 8.25
N LEU A 446 26.77 10.88 8.96
CA LEU A 446 25.59 10.01 8.99
C LEU A 446 24.89 9.93 7.63
N THR A 447 24.83 11.05 6.88
CA THR A 447 24.30 11.07 5.51
C THR A 447 25.16 10.23 4.56
N SER A 448 26.49 10.29 4.70
CA SER A 448 27.40 9.46 3.89
C SER A 448 27.23 7.97 4.18
N GLN A 449 27.04 7.59 5.44
CA GLN A 449 26.76 6.21 5.86
C GLN A 449 25.42 5.72 5.29
N LEU A 450 24.37 6.55 5.33
CA LEU A 450 23.07 6.25 4.74
C LEU A 450 23.20 5.96 3.23
N ARG A 451 23.96 6.80 2.51
CA ARG A 451 24.26 6.56 1.08
C ARG A 451 25.03 5.26 0.85
N THR A 452 25.98 4.92 1.73
CA THR A 452 26.68 3.62 1.64
C THR A 452 25.71 2.45 1.79
N PHE A 453 24.76 2.51 2.73
CA PHE A 453 23.73 1.48 2.88
C PHE A 453 22.81 1.40 1.66
N GLN A 454 22.36 2.54 1.13
CA GLN A 454 21.57 2.59 -0.10
C GLN A 454 22.31 1.96 -1.28
N ASN A 455 23.57 2.30 -1.49
CA ASN A 455 24.37 1.74 -2.59
C ASN A 455 24.56 0.22 -2.46
N ARG A 456 24.76 -0.28 -1.23
CA ARG A 456 24.82 -1.73 -0.99
C ARG A 456 23.48 -2.41 -1.27
N LEU A 457 22.37 -1.83 -0.83
CA LEU A 457 21.05 -2.36 -1.12
C LEU A 457 20.76 -2.39 -2.63
N GLN A 458 21.15 -1.35 -3.38
CA GLN A 458 21.02 -1.32 -4.85
C GLN A 458 21.90 -2.38 -5.52
N SER A 459 23.10 -2.63 -5.01
CA SER A 459 23.95 -3.74 -5.46
C SER A 459 23.21 -5.08 -5.30
N VAL A 460 22.61 -5.33 -4.13
CA VAL A 460 21.81 -6.55 -3.90
C VAL A 460 20.60 -6.63 -4.84
N LYS A 461 19.85 -5.54 -5.02
CA LYS A 461 18.72 -5.47 -5.96
C LYS A 461 19.13 -5.82 -7.39
N SER A 462 20.28 -5.30 -7.84
CA SER A 462 20.79 -5.62 -9.18
C SER A 462 21.10 -7.11 -9.36
N GLN A 463 21.54 -7.80 -8.30
CA GLN A 463 21.78 -9.24 -8.35
C GLN A 463 20.48 -10.05 -8.53
N ILE A 464 19.34 -9.54 -8.03
CA ILE A 464 18.02 -10.18 -8.16
C ILE A 464 17.50 -10.08 -9.59
N ILE A 465 17.56 -8.89 -10.20
CA ILE A 465 16.95 -8.59 -11.51
C ILE A 465 17.59 -9.40 -12.67
N PHE A 466 18.91 -9.62 -12.63
CA PHE A 466 19.66 -10.20 -13.75
C PHE A 466 19.85 -11.73 -13.67
N GLY A 467 19.12 -12.43 -12.80
CA GLY A 467 19.24 -13.88 -12.65
C GLY A 467 18.05 -14.67 -13.21
N PRO A 468 18.25 -15.79 -13.94
CA PRO A 468 17.25 -16.86 -13.90
C PRO A 468 17.05 -17.31 -12.44
N GLU A 469 15.88 -17.90 -12.13
CA GLU A 469 15.43 -18.35 -10.81
C GLU A 469 16.55 -18.42 -9.74
N ILE A 470 16.44 -17.60 -8.67
CA ILE A 470 17.48 -17.48 -7.64
C ILE A 470 17.73 -18.85 -7.01
N SER A 471 18.90 -19.44 -7.30
CA SER A 471 19.28 -20.74 -6.74
C SER A 471 19.26 -20.70 -5.20
N PRO A 472 18.96 -21.82 -4.51
CA PRO A 472 18.88 -21.85 -3.05
C PRO A 472 20.12 -21.28 -2.34
N ASN A 473 21.32 -21.62 -2.82
CA ASN A 473 22.58 -21.13 -2.26
C ASN A 473 22.74 -19.62 -2.44
N ARG A 474 22.35 -19.08 -3.61
CA ARG A 474 22.38 -17.65 -3.87
C ARG A 474 21.38 -16.90 -3.00
N ARG A 475 20.19 -17.46 -2.78
CA ARG A 475 19.17 -16.91 -1.88
C ARG A 475 19.72 -16.78 -0.45
N VAL A 476 20.38 -17.81 0.06
CA VAL A 476 20.99 -17.80 1.41
C VAL A 476 22.07 -16.71 1.51
N ALA A 477 22.93 -16.57 0.51
CA ALA A 477 23.96 -15.52 0.49
C ALA A 477 23.34 -14.11 0.51
N ILE A 478 22.34 -13.86 -0.35
CA ILE A 478 21.63 -12.58 -0.41
C ILE A 478 20.92 -12.29 0.92
N ASN A 479 20.21 -13.26 1.50
CA ASN A 479 19.53 -13.09 2.78
C ASN A 479 20.52 -12.78 3.92
N THR A 480 21.70 -13.40 3.90
CA THR A 480 22.75 -13.12 4.89
C THR A 480 23.24 -11.69 4.76
N GLU A 481 23.47 -11.21 3.53
CA GLU A 481 23.85 -9.82 3.27
C GLU A 481 22.75 -8.84 3.71
N LEU A 482 21.49 -9.09 3.36
CA LEU A 482 20.34 -8.25 3.75
C LEU A 482 20.18 -8.17 5.28
N ARG A 483 20.28 -9.30 6.00
CA ARG A 483 20.23 -9.33 7.47
C ARG A 483 21.41 -8.57 8.10
N SER A 484 22.60 -8.67 7.50
CA SER A 484 23.76 -7.88 7.96
C SER A 484 23.56 -6.38 7.75
N LEU A 485 22.97 -5.98 6.62
CA LEU A 485 22.62 -4.58 6.32
C LEU A 485 21.59 -4.05 7.31
N GLU A 486 20.53 -4.81 7.55
CA GLU A 486 19.48 -4.45 8.51
C GLU A 486 20.06 -4.23 9.92
N THR A 487 20.92 -5.16 10.37
CA THR A 487 21.59 -5.06 11.67
C THR A 487 22.47 -3.81 11.75
N ASN A 488 23.23 -3.50 10.70
CA ASN A 488 24.07 -2.30 10.65
C ASN A 488 23.25 -1.00 10.64
N ILE A 489 22.11 -0.98 9.95
CA ILE A 489 21.18 0.17 9.92
C ILE A 489 20.55 0.37 11.30
N LYS A 490 20.06 -0.70 11.95
CA LYS A 490 19.46 -0.65 13.30
C LYS A 490 20.46 -0.25 14.38
N ASN A 491 21.73 -0.65 14.26
CA ASN A 491 22.80 -0.28 15.18
C ASN A 491 23.32 1.16 14.99
N THR A 492 22.74 1.95 14.07
CA THR A 492 23.09 3.36 13.87
C THR A 492 21.90 4.29 14.20
N PRO A 493 21.36 4.27 15.44
CA PRO A 493 20.11 4.95 15.79
C PRO A 493 20.16 6.47 15.62
N GLN A 494 21.36 7.06 15.70
CA GLN A 494 21.58 8.49 15.48
C GLN A 494 21.16 8.98 14.08
N ILE A 495 21.03 8.07 13.10
CA ILE A 495 20.52 8.41 11.76
C ILE A 495 19.04 8.79 11.82
N SER A 496 18.24 8.09 12.63
CA SER A 496 16.79 8.31 12.74
C SER A 496 16.45 9.70 13.33
N GLU A 497 17.33 10.26 14.14
CA GLU A 497 17.18 11.59 14.74
C GLU A 497 17.40 12.72 13.73
N ILE A 498 18.24 12.49 12.72
CA ILE A 498 18.65 13.51 11.74
C ILE A 498 17.80 13.44 10.46
N ASN A 499 17.46 12.23 10.01
CA ASN A 499 16.72 12.04 8.77
C ASN A 499 15.80 10.82 8.85
N LYS A 500 14.80 10.90 9.74
CA LYS A 500 13.81 9.84 9.98
C LYS A 500 13.16 9.32 8.69
N LEU A 501 12.78 10.24 7.79
CA LEU A 501 12.11 9.87 6.54
C LEU A 501 12.99 8.99 5.63
N GLU A 502 14.26 9.36 5.41
CA GLU A 502 15.18 8.56 4.59
C GLU A 502 15.55 7.23 5.27
N TYR A 503 15.67 7.24 6.60
CA TYR A 503 15.91 6.04 7.39
C TYR A 503 14.75 5.03 7.26
N ASP A 504 13.51 5.50 7.47
CA ASP A 504 12.30 4.69 7.37
C ASP A 504 12.11 4.17 5.94
N LYS A 505 12.39 5.01 4.93
CA LYS A 505 12.38 4.60 3.52
C LYS A 505 13.42 3.51 3.24
N LEU A 506 14.64 3.64 3.75
CA LEU A 506 15.70 2.63 3.57
C LEU A 506 15.32 1.29 4.22
N LEU A 507 14.73 1.31 5.42
CA LEU A 507 14.23 0.10 6.07
C LEU A 507 13.08 -0.54 5.28
N ALA A 508 12.14 0.26 4.77
CA ALA A 508 11.05 -0.22 3.94
C ALA A 508 11.57 -0.84 2.62
N ASP A 509 12.55 -0.20 1.98
CA ASP A 509 13.19 -0.72 0.76
C ASP A 509 13.96 -2.02 1.04
N LEU A 510 14.64 -2.10 2.18
CA LEU A 510 15.35 -3.32 2.60
C LEU A 510 14.36 -4.46 2.83
N GLN A 511 13.27 -4.20 3.57
CA GLN A 511 12.23 -5.19 3.82
C GLN A 511 11.59 -5.66 2.50
N SER A 512 11.23 -4.74 1.61
CA SER A 512 10.66 -5.10 0.29
C SER A 512 11.63 -5.95 -0.53
N THR A 513 12.94 -5.71 -0.42
CA THR A 513 13.95 -6.53 -1.12
C THR A 513 14.06 -7.92 -0.50
N PHE A 514 14.03 -7.99 0.83
CA PHE A 514 13.99 -9.26 1.55
C PHE A 514 12.76 -10.10 1.17
N ASP A 515 11.60 -9.44 1.04
CA ASP A 515 10.37 -10.07 0.63
C ASP A 515 10.46 -10.62 -0.80
N GLU A 516 10.99 -9.83 -1.73
CA GLU A 516 11.18 -10.24 -3.12
C GLU A 516 12.08 -11.46 -3.25
N VAL A 517 13.22 -11.48 -2.54
CA VAL A 517 14.17 -12.60 -2.52
C VAL A 517 13.54 -13.89 -2.01
N ASN A 518 12.66 -13.77 -1.01
CA ASN A 518 12.00 -14.90 -0.36
C ASN A 518 10.59 -15.17 -0.91
N GLN A 519 10.18 -14.46 -1.96
CA GLN A 519 8.85 -14.54 -2.57
C GLN A 519 7.74 -14.38 -1.51
N ILE A 520 7.93 -13.46 -0.56
CA ILE A 520 6.96 -13.15 0.49
C ILE A 520 6.00 -12.08 -0.02
N GLN A 521 4.71 -12.42 -0.07
CA GLN A 521 3.63 -11.46 -0.28
C GLN A 521 3.08 -11.03 1.08
N GLY A 522 3.43 -9.81 1.50
CA GLY A 522 2.88 -9.21 2.72
C GLY A 522 1.47 -8.70 2.51
N LEU A 523 0.50 -9.19 3.28
CA LEU A 523 -0.89 -8.70 3.29
C LEU A 523 -1.12 -7.74 4.45
N LYS A 524 -1.65 -6.56 4.17
CA LYS A 524 -2.13 -5.63 5.21
C LYS A 524 -3.59 -5.89 5.58
N ASN A 525 -4.39 -6.24 4.57
CA ASN A 525 -5.81 -6.56 4.69
C ASN A 525 -6.02 -8.01 4.24
N VAL A 526 -6.84 -8.74 4.97
CA VAL A 526 -7.26 -10.10 4.65
C VAL A 526 -8.77 -10.12 4.74
N ASN A 527 -9.42 -10.75 3.77
CA ASN A 527 -10.88 -10.86 3.75
C ASN A 527 -11.31 -11.80 4.88
N VAL A 528 -11.97 -11.25 5.90
CA VAL A 528 -12.56 -12.03 6.98
C VAL A 528 -13.98 -12.40 6.56
N ILE A 529 -14.20 -13.66 6.18
CA ILE A 529 -15.54 -14.16 5.84
C ILE A 529 -16.43 -14.08 7.08
N SER A 530 -15.93 -14.55 8.23
CA SER A 530 -16.67 -14.50 9.49
C SER A 530 -15.73 -14.64 10.69
N ASP A 531 -16.09 -14.01 11.81
CA ASP A 531 -15.52 -14.29 13.13
C ASP A 531 -16.61 -14.91 14.01
N ILE A 532 -16.55 -16.24 14.17
CA ILE A 532 -17.58 -16.99 14.90
C ILE A 532 -17.64 -16.55 16.37
N SER A 533 -16.51 -16.14 16.95
CA SER A 533 -16.45 -15.72 18.35
C SER A 533 -17.13 -14.39 18.64
N LEU A 534 -17.36 -13.55 17.63
CA LEU A 534 -18.16 -12.33 17.78
C LEU A 534 -19.64 -12.63 18.03
N TYR A 535 -20.14 -13.73 17.48
CA TYR A 535 -21.54 -14.15 17.60
C TYR A 535 -21.76 -15.14 18.75
N TYR A 536 -20.75 -15.97 19.02
CA TYR A 536 -20.80 -17.03 20.02
C TYR A 536 -19.51 -17.02 20.85
N ALA A 537 -19.54 -16.35 22.01
CA ALA A 537 -18.35 -16.10 22.83
C ALA A 537 -17.61 -17.37 23.31
N ASP A 538 -18.32 -18.48 23.45
CA ASP A 538 -17.80 -19.79 23.88
C ASP A 538 -17.41 -20.72 22.70
N ALA A 539 -17.51 -20.22 21.46
CA ALA A 539 -17.22 -21.00 20.27
C ALA A 539 -15.78 -21.52 20.26
N ASN A 540 -15.63 -22.80 19.95
CA ASN A 540 -14.33 -23.41 19.68
C ASN A 540 -14.37 -24.20 18.37
N PRO A 541 -14.25 -23.50 17.23
CA PRO A 541 -14.18 -24.14 15.93
C PRO A 541 -13.02 -25.14 15.85
N SER A 542 -13.30 -26.37 15.42
CA SER A 542 -12.33 -27.47 15.43
C SER A 542 -11.92 -27.91 14.03
N SER A 543 -12.86 -27.90 13.08
CA SER A 543 -12.67 -28.37 11.72
C SER A 543 -13.50 -27.57 10.73
N MET A 544 -13.13 -27.66 9.46
CA MET A 544 -13.76 -26.95 8.36
C MET A 544 -13.72 -27.80 7.09
N THR A 545 -14.79 -27.73 6.27
CA THR A 545 -14.83 -28.28 4.91
C THR A 545 -15.62 -27.37 3.98
N ILE A 546 -15.41 -27.50 2.67
CA ILE A 546 -16.17 -26.78 1.64
C ILE A 546 -17.06 -27.80 0.91
N SER A 547 -18.35 -27.49 0.81
CA SER A 547 -19.28 -28.21 -0.05
C SER A 547 -20.22 -27.24 -0.75
N GLY A 548 -20.28 -27.35 -2.09
CA GLY A 548 -20.97 -26.36 -2.93
C GLY A 548 -20.39 -24.96 -2.73
N GLN A 549 -21.26 -23.96 -2.57
CA GLN A 549 -20.87 -22.57 -2.30
C GLN A 549 -20.82 -22.24 -0.80
N SER A 550 -20.70 -23.25 0.06
CA SER A 550 -20.74 -23.07 1.51
C SER A 550 -19.53 -23.70 2.21
N ILE A 551 -19.10 -23.01 3.26
CA ILE A 551 -18.13 -23.45 4.24
C ILE A 551 -18.91 -24.00 5.43
N PHE A 552 -18.56 -25.21 5.85
CA PHE A 552 -19.11 -25.83 7.05
C PHE A 552 -18.02 -25.91 8.12
N VAL A 553 -18.36 -25.51 9.35
CA VAL A 553 -17.41 -25.40 10.47
C VAL A 553 -17.97 -26.09 11.70
N SER A 554 -17.25 -27.05 12.26
CA SER A 554 -17.66 -27.74 13.48
C SER A 554 -17.21 -26.97 14.73
N ASP A 555 -18.06 -26.93 15.74
CA ASP A 555 -17.78 -26.32 17.04
C ASP A 555 -17.86 -27.38 18.15
N GLU A 556 -16.70 -27.71 18.74
CA GLU A 556 -16.63 -28.74 19.77
C GLU A 556 -17.31 -28.33 21.08
N ASN A 557 -17.29 -27.04 21.42
CA ASN A 557 -17.82 -26.57 22.70
C ASN A 557 -19.34 -26.46 22.67
N ARG A 558 -19.87 -25.97 21.55
CA ARG A 558 -21.30 -25.73 21.38
C ARG A 558 -22.04 -26.91 20.78
N SER A 559 -21.32 -27.95 20.35
CA SER A 559 -21.90 -29.17 19.80
C SER A 559 -22.78 -28.92 18.57
N VAL A 560 -22.32 -28.02 17.70
CA VAL A 560 -23.01 -27.61 16.46
C VAL A 560 -22.07 -27.61 15.27
N ILE A 561 -22.65 -27.54 14.08
CA ILE A 561 -21.93 -27.21 12.84
C ILE A 561 -22.56 -25.96 12.25
N TYR A 562 -21.74 -24.96 11.96
CA TYR A 562 -22.14 -23.74 11.27
C TYR A 562 -22.06 -23.91 9.76
N ARG A 563 -22.88 -23.15 9.04
CA ARG A 563 -22.82 -22.94 7.59
C ARG A 563 -22.58 -21.46 7.30
N LEU A 564 -21.67 -21.20 6.38
CA LEU A 564 -21.37 -19.85 5.88
C LEU A 564 -21.26 -19.89 4.35
N PRO A 565 -21.77 -18.89 3.62
CA PRO A 565 -21.52 -18.79 2.18
C PRO A 565 -20.07 -18.34 1.91
N ILE A 566 -19.45 -18.86 0.85
CA ILE A 566 -18.06 -18.50 0.48
C ILE A 566 -17.96 -17.01 0.08
N SER A 567 -18.98 -16.47 -0.60
CA SER A 567 -19.01 -15.08 -1.08
C SER A 567 -19.43 -14.05 -0.04
N GLY A 568 -19.86 -14.49 1.15
CA GLY A 568 -20.42 -13.59 2.17
C GLY A 568 -19.36 -13.03 3.10
N LEU A 569 -18.85 -11.82 2.81
CA LEU A 569 -17.98 -11.10 3.73
C LEU A 569 -18.75 -10.59 4.95
N GLY A 570 -18.27 -10.91 6.14
CA GLY A 570 -18.83 -10.43 7.42
C GLY A 570 -20.17 -11.05 7.83
N LEU A 571 -20.67 -12.07 7.12
CA LEU A 571 -21.98 -12.65 7.43
C LEU A 571 -21.95 -13.46 8.73
N ALA A 572 -23.07 -13.40 9.46
CA ALA A 572 -23.25 -14.17 10.68
C ALA A 572 -23.27 -15.69 10.37
N PRO A 573 -22.52 -16.52 11.12
CA PRO A 573 -22.55 -17.97 10.94
C PRO A 573 -23.92 -18.53 11.32
N GLN A 574 -24.55 -19.24 10.39
CA GLN A 574 -25.82 -19.91 10.63
C GLN A 574 -25.57 -21.26 11.30
N VAL A 575 -26.21 -21.53 12.45
CA VAL A 575 -26.24 -22.88 13.02
C VAL A 575 -27.00 -23.78 12.06
N PHE A 576 -26.30 -24.77 11.49
CA PHE A 576 -26.84 -25.65 10.45
C PHE A 576 -27.18 -27.04 10.99
N VAL A 577 -26.35 -27.62 11.84
CA VAL A 577 -26.60 -28.92 12.48
C VAL A 577 -26.50 -28.79 13.99
N THR A 578 -27.46 -29.38 14.70
CA THR A 578 -27.50 -29.50 16.17
C THR A 578 -27.63 -30.96 16.61
N GLY A 579 -27.66 -31.24 17.92
CA GLY A 579 -27.79 -32.62 18.43
C GLY A 579 -26.52 -33.45 18.28
N LEU A 580 -25.37 -32.78 18.26
CA LEU A 580 -24.05 -33.40 18.29
C LEU A 580 -23.53 -33.44 19.73
N VAL A 581 -22.44 -34.15 19.99
CA VAL A 581 -21.81 -34.18 21.33
C VAL A 581 -20.59 -33.25 21.37
N LYS A 582 -19.59 -33.51 20.53
CA LYS A 582 -18.38 -32.70 20.29
C LYS A 582 -17.85 -32.98 18.87
N PRO A 583 -18.41 -32.36 17.82
CA PRO A 583 -17.98 -32.58 16.45
C PRO A 583 -16.57 -32.02 16.22
N TYR A 584 -15.66 -32.84 15.69
CA TYR A 584 -14.22 -32.49 15.64
C TYR A 584 -13.54 -32.71 14.29
N LEU A 585 -14.17 -33.41 13.34
CA LEU A 585 -13.69 -33.48 11.94
C LEU A 585 -14.86 -33.35 10.97
N LEU A 586 -14.65 -32.60 9.89
CA LEU A 586 -15.57 -32.49 8.77
C LEU A 586 -14.86 -32.84 7.46
N LEU A 587 -15.51 -33.65 6.64
CA LEU A 587 -15.05 -34.10 5.32
C LEU A 587 -16.19 -33.91 4.31
N THR A 588 -15.86 -33.71 3.04
CA THR A 588 -16.86 -33.67 1.96
C THR A 588 -16.72 -34.92 1.10
N ASP A 589 -17.82 -35.64 0.89
CA ASP A 589 -17.86 -36.82 0.04
C ASP A 589 -17.98 -36.44 -1.45
N PRO A 590 -17.79 -37.38 -2.39
CA PRO A 590 -17.90 -37.10 -3.83
C PRO A 590 -19.29 -36.62 -4.27
N GLU A 591 -20.33 -36.96 -3.50
CA GLU A 591 -21.71 -36.52 -3.73
C GLU A 591 -22.01 -35.11 -3.18
N GLY A 592 -21.03 -34.47 -2.52
CA GLY A 592 -21.17 -33.15 -1.91
C GLY A 592 -21.84 -33.16 -0.53
N ASN A 593 -22.09 -34.32 0.08
CA ASN A 593 -22.53 -34.36 1.47
C ASN A 593 -21.34 -34.11 2.40
N VAL A 594 -21.63 -33.61 3.59
CA VAL A 594 -20.62 -33.45 4.64
C VAL A 594 -20.69 -34.64 5.58
N VAL A 595 -19.59 -35.38 5.66
CA VAL A 595 -19.35 -36.45 6.64
C VAL A 595 -18.66 -35.83 7.85
N PHE A 596 -19.15 -36.13 9.04
CA PHE A 596 -18.61 -35.58 10.29
C PHE A 596 -18.20 -36.69 11.25
N PHE A 597 -17.18 -36.40 12.07
CA PHE A 597 -16.82 -37.19 13.24
C PHE A 597 -17.19 -36.42 14.50
N ASP A 598 -17.77 -37.16 15.45
CA ASP A 598 -18.33 -36.67 16.70
C ASP A 598 -17.91 -37.58 17.85
N ASN A 599 -17.94 -37.08 19.07
CA ASN A 599 -17.61 -37.83 20.28
C ASN A 599 -18.82 -38.56 20.89
N ASP A 600 -19.80 -38.89 20.06
CA ASP A 600 -20.97 -39.68 20.45
C ASP A 600 -20.58 -41.15 20.61
N VAL A 601 -20.92 -41.75 21.76
CA VAL A 601 -20.55 -43.12 22.11
C VAL A 601 -21.25 -44.15 21.21
N MET A 602 -22.48 -43.87 20.78
CA MET A 602 -23.34 -44.78 20.03
C MET A 602 -23.22 -44.59 18.51
N ALA A 603 -22.87 -43.39 18.04
CA ALA A 603 -22.67 -43.13 16.62
C ALA A 603 -21.72 -41.94 16.37
N SER A 604 -20.41 -42.21 16.38
CA SER A 604 -19.35 -41.20 16.21
C SER A 604 -19.20 -40.68 14.79
N VAL A 605 -19.80 -41.32 13.78
CA VAL A 605 -19.71 -40.87 12.39
C VAL A 605 -21.12 -40.75 11.80
N GLY A 606 -21.34 -39.68 11.06
CA GLY A 606 -22.57 -39.48 10.30
C GLY A 606 -22.34 -38.61 9.08
N ARG A 607 -23.44 -38.27 8.41
CA ARG A 607 -23.46 -37.33 7.29
C ARG A 607 -24.69 -36.44 7.32
N PHE A 608 -24.63 -35.33 6.60
CA PHE A 608 -25.78 -34.49 6.26
C PHE A 608 -25.60 -33.92 4.84
N SER A 609 -26.71 -33.61 4.18
CA SER A 609 -26.70 -32.95 2.87
C SER A 609 -26.32 -31.48 3.02
N SER A 610 -25.46 -30.97 2.14
CA SER A 610 -25.10 -29.55 2.12
C SER A 610 -26.19 -28.65 1.52
N THR A 611 -27.14 -29.23 0.77
CA THR A 611 -28.16 -28.51 0.02
C THR A 611 -29.55 -28.61 0.63
N GLN A 612 -29.90 -29.76 1.22
CA GLN A 612 -31.19 -29.98 1.86
C GLN A 612 -31.16 -29.47 3.31
N GLU A 613 -32.33 -29.20 3.90
CA GLU A 613 -32.45 -28.93 5.33
C GLU A 613 -31.72 -30.01 6.15
N SER A 614 -31.21 -29.62 7.31
CA SER A 614 -30.29 -30.30 8.26
C SER A 614 -30.60 -31.75 8.69
N VAL A 615 -30.97 -32.63 7.78
CA VAL A 615 -31.28 -34.04 8.04
C VAL A 615 -29.98 -34.77 8.32
N LEU A 616 -29.72 -34.91 9.62
CA LEU A 616 -28.60 -35.63 10.17
C LEU A 616 -28.83 -37.15 10.05
N THR A 617 -27.95 -37.85 9.33
CA THR A 617 -27.95 -39.32 9.28
C THR A 617 -26.71 -39.86 9.99
N ARG A 618 -26.91 -40.55 11.12
CA ARG A 618 -25.85 -41.25 11.85
C ARG A 618 -25.64 -42.65 11.26
N PHE A 619 -24.40 -43.08 11.10
CA PHE A 619 -24.09 -44.40 10.57
C PHE A 619 -24.12 -45.45 11.69
N GLN A 620 -25.00 -46.44 11.56
CA GLN A 620 -25.10 -47.53 12.53
C GLN A 620 -23.81 -48.35 12.58
N GLY A 621 -23.40 -48.74 13.80
CA GLY A 621 -22.20 -49.53 14.04
C GLY A 621 -20.88 -48.73 14.08
N LEU A 622 -20.88 -47.45 13.66
CA LEU A 622 -19.72 -46.56 13.76
C LEU A 622 -19.68 -45.84 15.12
N THR A 623 -19.63 -46.62 16.19
CA THR A 623 -19.54 -46.19 17.59
C THR A 623 -18.13 -45.67 17.95
N LEU A 624 -17.99 -44.96 19.07
CA LEU A 624 -16.69 -44.42 19.51
C LEU A 624 -15.70 -45.54 19.84
N SER A 625 -16.19 -46.67 20.35
CA SER A 625 -15.36 -47.84 20.64
C SER A 625 -14.92 -48.57 19.37
N SER A 626 -15.66 -48.45 18.26
CA SER A 626 -15.29 -49.07 16.99
C SER A 626 -14.40 -48.18 16.12
N VAL A 627 -14.69 -46.88 16.08
CA VAL A 627 -13.98 -45.89 15.27
C VAL A 627 -12.80 -45.30 16.03
N GLY A 628 -12.88 -45.14 17.35
CA GLY A 628 -11.90 -44.39 18.12
C GLY A 628 -11.94 -42.89 17.79
N ARG A 629 -10.86 -42.18 18.08
CA ARG A 629 -10.72 -40.74 17.80
C ARG A 629 -9.57 -40.49 16.81
N PRO A 630 -9.76 -40.70 15.50
CA PRO A 630 -8.74 -40.38 14.51
C PRO A 630 -8.28 -38.93 14.62
N LYS A 631 -6.99 -38.69 14.39
CA LYS A 631 -6.40 -37.35 14.49
C LYS A 631 -6.82 -36.44 13.33
N SER A 632 -6.86 -37.02 12.14
CA SER A 632 -7.32 -36.39 10.89
C SER A 632 -7.85 -37.47 9.96
N ALA A 633 -8.71 -37.09 9.03
CA ALA A 633 -9.23 -37.97 8.01
C ALA A 633 -9.36 -37.25 6.65
N SER A 634 -9.45 -38.01 5.57
CA SER A 634 -9.70 -37.53 4.21
C SER A 634 -10.44 -38.59 3.40
N ILE A 635 -11.33 -38.18 2.49
CA ILE A 635 -12.07 -39.09 1.61
C ILE A 635 -11.36 -39.16 0.27
N PHE A 636 -11.05 -40.37 -0.21
CA PHE A 636 -10.52 -40.55 -1.56
C PHE A 636 -11.66 -40.55 -2.57
N LYS A 637 -11.64 -39.59 -3.51
CA LYS A 637 -12.72 -39.41 -4.49
C LYS A 637 -12.96 -40.63 -5.38
N GLY A 638 -11.93 -41.42 -5.67
CA GLY A 638 -12.02 -42.55 -6.62
C GLY A 638 -12.90 -43.72 -6.14
N ASN A 639 -13.00 -43.96 -4.83
CA ASN A 639 -13.83 -45.05 -4.27
C ASN A 639 -14.68 -44.62 -3.07
N GLY A 640 -14.59 -43.35 -2.67
CA GLY A 640 -15.30 -42.80 -1.51
C GLY A 640 -14.80 -43.31 -0.16
N ALA A 641 -13.71 -44.08 -0.08
CA ALA A 641 -13.20 -44.59 1.20
C ALA A 641 -12.60 -43.47 2.06
N ILE A 642 -12.74 -43.60 3.39
CA ILE A 642 -12.14 -42.68 4.36
C ILE A 642 -10.77 -43.19 4.76
N TYR A 643 -9.76 -42.34 4.65
CA TYR A 643 -8.42 -42.59 5.16
C TYR A 643 -8.20 -41.79 6.44
N GLU A 644 -7.84 -42.48 7.52
CA GLU A 644 -7.77 -41.94 8.87
C GLU A 644 -6.35 -42.06 9.43
N ILE A 645 -5.80 -40.97 9.95
CA ILE A 645 -4.53 -41.01 10.70
C ILE A 645 -4.79 -41.41 12.14
N ARG A 646 -4.04 -42.42 12.61
CA ARG A 646 -4.03 -42.88 14.00
C ARG A 646 -2.59 -42.84 14.53
N PRO A 647 -2.13 -41.72 15.10
CA PRO A 647 -0.72 -41.57 15.47
C PRO A 647 -0.28 -42.58 16.55
N ASN A 648 -1.14 -42.86 17.52
CA ASN A 648 -0.87 -43.84 18.58
C ASN A 648 -0.61 -45.25 18.05
N ASN A 649 -1.24 -45.61 16.92
CA ASN A 649 -1.07 -46.89 16.24
C ASN A 649 -0.06 -46.81 15.10
N LYS A 650 0.51 -45.62 14.83
CA LYS A 650 1.48 -45.37 13.75
C LYS A 650 0.97 -45.81 12.37
N GLN A 651 -0.32 -45.59 12.10
CA GLN A 651 -0.96 -46.13 10.90
C GLN A 651 -1.89 -45.14 10.21
N VAL A 652 -2.06 -45.38 8.90
CA VAL A 652 -3.21 -44.89 8.13
C VAL A 652 -4.21 -46.04 8.01
N PHE A 653 -5.38 -45.87 8.60
CA PHE A 653 -6.48 -46.82 8.51
C PHE A 653 -7.38 -46.47 7.32
N LYS A 654 -7.77 -47.45 6.51
CA LYS A 654 -8.71 -47.25 5.40
C LYS A 654 -10.06 -47.85 5.77
N ARG A 655 -11.09 -47.02 5.68
CA ARG A 655 -12.48 -47.40 5.90
C ARG A 655 -13.21 -47.42 4.57
N ASP A 656 -13.52 -48.62 4.08
CA ASP A 656 -14.23 -48.78 2.82
C ASP A 656 -15.66 -48.25 2.89
N LYS A 657 -16.10 -47.60 1.81
CA LYS A 657 -17.48 -47.16 1.63
C LYS A 657 -18.35 -48.38 1.33
N LEU A 658 -19.42 -48.52 2.09
CA LEU A 658 -20.55 -49.41 1.83
C LEU A 658 -21.69 -48.56 1.25
N SER A 659 -22.68 -49.18 0.62
CA SER A 659 -23.75 -48.48 -0.14
C SER A 659 -24.28 -47.21 0.51
N SER A 660 -24.55 -47.23 1.82
CA SER A 660 -25.07 -46.09 2.59
C SER A 660 -24.27 -45.75 3.86
N THR A 661 -23.16 -46.44 4.11
CA THR A 661 -22.37 -46.34 5.36
C THR A 661 -20.90 -46.64 5.09
N PHE A 662 -20.10 -46.83 6.13
CA PHE A 662 -18.71 -47.26 6.04
C PHE A 662 -18.47 -48.50 6.89
N VAL A 663 -17.45 -49.28 6.54
CA VAL A 663 -17.05 -50.47 7.33
C VAL A 663 -16.70 -50.04 8.77
N SER A 664 -17.14 -50.80 9.77
CA SER A 664 -16.80 -50.54 11.18
C SER A 664 -15.38 -50.98 11.55
N GLY A 665 -14.82 -50.43 12.63
CA GLY A 665 -13.52 -50.85 13.18
C GLY A 665 -12.41 -49.79 13.06
N GLY A 666 -11.18 -50.20 13.40
CA GLY A 666 -9.98 -49.37 13.40
C GLY A 666 -9.57 -48.85 14.78
N ALA A 667 -10.48 -48.76 15.76
CA ALA A 667 -10.18 -48.31 17.13
C ALA A 667 -9.09 -49.15 17.81
N VAL A 668 -9.16 -50.47 17.63
CA VAL A 668 -8.15 -51.42 18.12
C VAL A 668 -7.25 -51.78 16.95
N PRO A 669 -5.91 -51.75 17.11
CA PRO A 669 -5.01 -52.30 16.10
C PRO A 669 -5.30 -53.79 15.94
N THR A 670 -5.88 -54.16 14.82
CA THR A 670 -6.02 -55.56 14.40
C THR A 670 -4.81 -55.92 13.55
N ASN A 671 -4.33 -57.16 13.64
CA ASN A 671 -3.31 -57.70 12.73
C ASN A 671 -3.85 -57.92 11.30
N ASP A 672 -5.11 -57.53 11.04
CA ASP A 672 -5.85 -57.78 9.81
C ASP A 672 -5.68 -56.69 8.72
N SER A 673 -6.01 -57.12 7.50
CA SER A 673 -5.97 -56.43 6.19
C SER A 673 -6.57 -55.02 6.07
N THR A 674 -7.18 -54.46 7.12
CA THR A 674 -7.80 -53.11 7.10
C THR A 674 -6.81 -51.97 7.36
N ASN A 675 -5.62 -52.27 7.86
CA ASN A 675 -4.55 -51.28 7.96
C ASN A 675 -3.96 -51.04 6.58
N TRP A 676 -4.17 -49.84 6.03
CA TRP A 676 -3.66 -49.51 4.69
C TRP A 676 -2.14 -49.33 4.70
N LEU A 677 -1.61 -48.73 5.77
CA LEU A 677 -0.18 -48.51 5.97
C LEU A 677 0.14 -48.42 7.46
N THR A 678 1.21 -49.09 7.90
CA THR A 678 1.84 -48.87 9.21
C THR A 678 3.28 -48.38 8.99
N ASP A 679 3.65 -47.27 9.60
CA ASP A 679 4.97 -46.65 9.46
C ASP A 679 5.31 -45.86 10.74
N ASN A 680 6.51 -46.07 11.30
CA ASN A 680 6.92 -45.44 12.55
C ASN A 680 6.87 -43.90 12.52
N ARG A 681 7.08 -43.29 11.35
CA ARG A 681 7.04 -41.83 11.15
C ARG A 681 5.62 -41.27 11.38
N LEU A 682 4.59 -42.10 11.26
CA LEU A 682 3.20 -41.69 11.48
C LEU A 682 2.86 -41.46 12.97
N SER A 683 3.78 -41.75 13.90
CA SER A 683 3.62 -41.42 15.32
C SER A 683 3.44 -39.92 15.59
N SER A 684 3.96 -39.06 14.70
CA SER A 684 3.88 -37.60 14.79
C SER A 684 2.94 -36.98 13.75
N ALA A 685 2.08 -37.80 13.14
CA ALA A 685 1.20 -37.36 12.06
C ALA A 685 0.10 -36.40 12.55
N VAL A 686 -0.09 -35.31 11.79
CA VAL A 686 -0.97 -34.19 12.11
C VAL A 686 -2.20 -34.18 11.21
N GLU A 687 -2.00 -34.28 9.90
CA GLU A 687 -3.07 -34.15 8.90
C GLU A 687 -2.85 -35.11 7.71
N ILE A 688 -3.95 -35.52 7.05
CA ILE A 688 -3.97 -36.37 5.85
C ILE A 688 -4.81 -35.72 4.76
N LYS A 689 -4.38 -35.90 3.50
CA LYS A 689 -5.15 -35.56 2.30
C LYS A 689 -5.00 -36.66 1.25
N THR A 690 -6.09 -36.93 0.52
CA THR A 690 -6.16 -38.04 -0.44
C THR A 690 -6.80 -37.63 -1.78
N PRO A 691 -6.23 -36.66 -2.52
CA PRO A 691 -6.74 -36.29 -3.84
C PRO A 691 -6.60 -37.45 -4.85
N TYR A 692 -5.46 -38.15 -4.80
CA TYR A 692 -5.16 -39.37 -5.56
C TYR A 692 -4.16 -40.26 -4.82
N THR A 693 -3.00 -39.69 -4.46
CA THR A 693 -2.09 -40.29 -3.48
C THR A 693 -2.43 -39.88 -2.06
N VAL A 694 -1.94 -40.66 -1.09
CA VAL A 694 -2.08 -40.34 0.33
C VAL A 694 -0.92 -39.44 0.74
N TYR A 695 -1.23 -38.20 1.10
CA TYR A 695 -0.31 -37.25 1.68
C TYR A 695 -0.53 -37.19 3.19
N VAL A 696 0.55 -37.23 3.97
CA VAL A 696 0.50 -37.13 5.43
C VAL A 696 1.50 -36.10 5.91
N LEU A 697 1.02 -35.08 6.62
CA LEU A 697 1.87 -34.11 7.30
C LEU A 697 2.27 -34.66 8.68
N THR A 698 3.55 -34.65 8.99
CA THR A 698 4.14 -35.15 10.24
C THR A 698 5.06 -34.10 10.85
N GLN A 699 5.17 -34.08 12.18
CA GLN A 699 6.05 -33.14 12.88
C GLN A 699 7.53 -33.56 12.84
N SER A 700 7.82 -34.85 12.65
CA SER A 700 9.19 -35.36 12.56
C SER A 700 9.79 -35.21 11.17
N ASP A 701 9.03 -35.52 10.13
CA ASP A 701 9.54 -35.70 8.77
C ASP A 701 9.00 -34.67 7.77
N GLY A 702 7.93 -33.96 8.11
CA GLY A 702 7.26 -33.01 7.22
C GLY A 702 6.21 -33.73 6.39
N LEU A 703 6.15 -33.44 5.09
CA LEU A 703 5.16 -34.04 4.19
C LEU A 703 5.64 -35.39 3.66
N LEU A 704 4.94 -36.46 4.02
CA LEU A 704 5.09 -37.81 3.47
C LEU A 704 4.10 -38.03 2.33
N ARG A 705 4.48 -38.81 1.31
CA ARG A 705 3.62 -39.17 0.18
C ARG A 705 3.68 -40.67 -0.09
N PHE A 706 2.52 -41.30 -0.08
CA PHE A 706 2.36 -42.73 -0.31
C PHE A 706 1.48 -43.00 -1.54
N LEU A 707 1.97 -43.84 -2.45
CA LEU A 707 1.23 -44.35 -3.60
C LEU A 707 1.05 -45.85 -3.43
N SER A 708 -0.20 -46.32 -3.34
CA SER A 708 -0.53 -47.73 -3.13
C SER A 708 0.19 -48.36 -1.92
N GLY A 709 0.30 -47.59 -0.82
CA GLY A 709 0.95 -48.01 0.42
C GLY A 709 2.49 -47.97 0.39
N LYS A 710 3.10 -47.64 -0.76
CA LYS A 710 4.56 -47.48 -0.87
C LYS A 710 4.94 -46.02 -0.70
N ASP A 711 5.98 -45.77 0.09
CA ASP A 711 6.59 -44.44 0.19
C ASP A 711 7.18 -44.04 -1.16
N THR A 712 6.82 -42.85 -1.64
CA THR A 712 7.35 -42.28 -2.88
C THR A 712 8.36 -41.16 -2.64
N ASN A 713 8.67 -40.89 -1.37
CA ASN A 713 9.58 -39.90 -0.80
C ASN A 713 9.50 -38.48 -1.40
N LEU A 714 9.28 -37.49 -0.54
CA LEU A 714 9.29 -36.07 -0.92
C LEU A 714 10.52 -35.39 -0.33
N ASP A 715 11.69 -35.72 -0.88
CA ASP A 715 12.94 -35.08 -0.48
C ASP A 715 13.01 -33.61 -0.94
N PHE A 716 13.89 -32.83 -0.32
CA PHE A 716 14.10 -31.41 -0.65
C PHE A 716 14.33 -31.15 -2.15
N GLU A 717 14.98 -32.07 -2.87
CA GLU A 717 15.23 -31.96 -4.31
C GLU A 717 13.95 -31.95 -5.16
N LYS A 718 12.85 -32.46 -4.61
CA LYS A 718 11.51 -32.40 -5.23
C LYS A 718 10.83 -31.05 -5.04
N PHE A 719 11.43 -30.10 -4.31
CA PHE A 719 10.88 -28.77 -4.07
C PHE A 719 11.71 -27.70 -4.80
N GLN A 720 11.33 -27.38 -6.04
CA GLN A 720 11.95 -26.33 -6.84
C GLN A 720 11.69 -24.96 -6.22
N ASN A 721 12.70 -24.08 -6.26
CA ASN A 721 12.64 -22.70 -5.74
C ASN A 721 12.30 -22.56 -4.23
N MET A 722 12.32 -23.64 -3.47
CA MET A 722 12.12 -23.62 -2.02
C MET A 722 13.46 -23.47 -1.31
N SER A 723 13.54 -22.65 -0.26
CA SER A 723 14.74 -22.62 0.57
C SER A 723 14.77 -23.82 1.52
N ARG A 724 15.97 -24.20 2.00
CA ARG A 724 16.10 -25.27 3.00
C ARG A 724 15.41 -24.93 4.31
N GLU A 725 15.41 -23.65 4.69
CA GLU A 725 14.71 -23.13 5.87
C GLU A 725 13.19 -23.32 5.74
N ASP A 726 12.62 -22.96 4.58
CA ASP A 726 11.19 -23.16 4.32
C ASP A 726 10.83 -24.65 4.28
N PHE A 727 11.64 -25.49 3.63
CA PHE A 727 11.42 -26.94 3.62
C PHE A 727 11.41 -27.53 5.04
N ASN A 728 12.37 -27.12 5.88
CA ASN A 728 12.41 -27.55 7.28
C ASN A 728 11.19 -27.04 8.08
N SER A 729 10.65 -25.87 7.73
CA SER A 729 9.45 -25.30 8.38
C SER A 729 8.18 -26.10 8.14
N ILE A 730 8.13 -26.95 7.09
CA ILE A 730 6.98 -27.85 6.83
C ILE A 730 6.65 -28.70 8.06
N LYS A 731 7.67 -29.16 8.80
CA LYS A 731 7.52 -29.97 10.02
C LYS A 731 6.74 -29.26 11.13
N ASN A 732 6.74 -27.93 11.11
CA ASN A 732 6.05 -27.10 12.09
C ASN A 732 4.67 -26.63 11.61
N CYS A 733 4.27 -26.98 10.39
CA CYS A 733 2.97 -26.60 9.85
C CYS A 733 1.84 -27.29 10.61
N SER A 734 0.76 -26.57 10.87
CA SER A 734 -0.40 -27.06 11.58
C SER A 734 -1.40 -27.76 10.67
N SER A 735 -1.46 -27.34 9.40
CA SER A 735 -2.40 -27.86 8.42
C SER A 735 -1.84 -27.74 7.01
N PHE A 736 -2.37 -28.54 6.08
CA PHE A 736 -2.14 -28.40 4.65
C PHE A 736 -3.37 -28.79 3.84
N ASP A 737 -3.43 -28.33 2.59
CA ASP A 737 -4.36 -28.84 1.60
C ASP A 737 -3.68 -29.05 0.26
N VAL A 738 -4.22 -29.95 -0.55
CA VAL A 738 -3.64 -30.33 -1.84
C VAL A 738 -4.73 -30.59 -2.87
N THR A 739 -4.56 -29.98 -4.04
CA THR A 739 -5.36 -30.22 -5.24
C THR A 739 -4.51 -30.88 -6.32
N ASP A 740 -5.07 -31.03 -7.51
CA ASP A 740 -4.34 -31.44 -8.70
C ASP A 740 -3.25 -30.43 -9.10
N LYS A 741 -3.44 -29.14 -8.79
CA LYS A 741 -2.52 -28.07 -9.18
C LYS A 741 -1.69 -27.49 -8.04
N TYR A 742 -2.26 -27.38 -6.84
CA TYR A 742 -1.64 -26.63 -5.75
C TYR A 742 -1.45 -27.48 -4.48
N LEU A 743 -0.42 -27.15 -3.73
CA LEU A 743 -0.17 -27.61 -2.37
C LEU A 743 0.01 -26.37 -1.49
N VAL A 744 -0.78 -26.27 -0.42
CA VAL A 744 -0.74 -25.13 0.50
C VAL A 744 -0.47 -25.62 1.91
N PHE A 745 0.48 -25.00 2.61
CA PHE A 745 0.75 -25.25 4.02
C PHE A 745 0.40 -24.05 4.88
N ALA A 746 -0.09 -24.31 6.09
CA ALA A 746 -0.31 -23.34 7.15
C ALA A 746 0.83 -23.40 8.18
N ASP A 747 1.71 -22.41 8.17
CA ASP A 747 2.83 -22.30 9.10
C ASP A 747 2.52 -21.28 10.20
N ASN A 748 2.06 -21.78 11.35
CA ASN A 748 1.76 -20.93 12.51
C ASN A 748 3.01 -20.27 13.10
N THR A 749 4.17 -20.91 12.98
CA THR A 749 5.41 -20.39 13.61
C THR A 749 5.88 -19.10 12.95
N GLN A 750 5.69 -18.99 11.64
CA GLN A 750 6.02 -17.78 10.87
C GLN A 750 4.78 -16.96 10.47
N SER A 751 3.59 -17.40 10.90
CA SER A 751 2.30 -16.78 10.59
C SER A 751 2.06 -16.55 9.09
N ARG A 752 2.28 -17.61 8.30
CA ARG A 752 2.27 -17.54 6.83
C ARG A 752 1.61 -18.76 6.16
N LEU A 753 1.14 -18.58 4.94
CA LEU A 753 0.77 -19.65 4.03
C LEU A 753 1.89 -19.88 3.02
N MET A 754 2.32 -21.12 2.82
CA MET A 754 3.25 -21.47 1.74
C MET A 754 2.47 -22.07 0.58
N ILE A 755 2.56 -21.49 -0.62
CA ILE A 755 1.85 -21.93 -1.80
C ILE A 755 2.86 -22.53 -2.79
N LEU A 756 2.59 -23.77 -3.19
CA LEU A 756 3.39 -24.50 -4.15
C LEU A 756 2.52 -24.99 -5.31
N GLU A 757 3.07 -24.95 -6.51
CA GLU A 757 2.48 -25.53 -7.71
C GLU A 757 3.02 -26.94 -7.93
N LYS A 758 2.16 -27.88 -8.28
CA LYS A 758 2.56 -29.24 -8.64
C LYS A 758 3.20 -29.27 -10.02
N ILE A 759 4.32 -29.99 -10.15
CA ILE A 759 5.03 -30.16 -11.41
C ILE A 759 4.80 -31.56 -11.95
N GLY A 760 4.14 -31.64 -13.09
CA GLY A 760 3.71 -32.90 -13.70
C GLY A 760 2.40 -33.42 -13.13
N ASP A 761 1.85 -34.44 -13.78
CA ASP A 761 0.63 -35.13 -13.33
C ASP A 761 0.94 -36.17 -12.22
N GLU A 762 -0.04 -36.96 -11.79
CA GLU A 762 0.16 -38.01 -10.78
C GLU A 762 1.07 -39.16 -11.24
N ILE A 763 1.13 -39.43 -12.54
CA ILE A 763 1.90 -40.52 -13.13
C ILE A 763 3.36 -40.09 -13.31
N ASN A 764 3.56 -38.88 -13.81
CA ASN A 764 4.82 -38.23 -14.11
C ASN A 764 5.16 -37.16 -13.07
N PHE A 765 4.90 -37.43 -11.79
CA PHE A 765 5.11 -36.47 -10.71
C PHE A 765 6.60 -36.12 -10.57
N GLN A 766 6.94 -34.87 -10.86
CA GLN A 766 8.33 -34.39 -10.81
C GLN A 766 8.66 -33.71 -9.48
N GLY A 767 7.66 -33.14 -8.80
CA GLY A 767 7.83 -32.42 -7.55
C GLY A 767 6.84 -31.27 -7.40
N TYR A 768 7.22 -30.28 -6.61
CA TYR A 768 6.50 -29.04 -6.40
C TYR A 768 7.43 -27.84 -6.67
N ARG A 769 6.88 -26.76 -7.23
CA ARG A 769 7.54 -25.47 -7.36
C ARG A 769 6.99 -24.53 -6.29
N PHE A 770 7.84 -24.03 -5.43
CA PHE A 770 7.47 -22.97 -4.51
C PHE A 770 7.16 -21.70 -5.30
N LEU A 771 5.94 -21.18 -5.15
CA LEU A 771 5.50 -19.98 -5.84
C LEU A 771 5.72 -18.74 -4.99
N LYS A 772 5.19 -18.77 -3.76
CA LYS A 772 5.24 -17.66 -2.82
C LYS A 772 4.86 -18.09 -1.40
N SER A 773 5.19 -17.23 -0.46
CA SER A 773 4.71 -17.26 0.92
C SER A 773 3.81 -16.05 1.16
N ILE A 774 2.58 -16.25 1.62
CA ILE A 774 1.69 -15.14 1.99
C ILE A 774 1.76 -14.93 3.50
N GLN A 775 2.10 -13.73 3.95
CA GLN A 775 2.25 -13.40 5.38
C GLN A 775 1.40 -12.19 5.76
N TYR A 776 0.62 -12.30 6.83
CA TYR A 776 -0.14 -11.16 7.36
C TYR A 776 0.77 -10.18 8.11
N ARG A 777 0.65 -8.89 7.80
CA ARG A 777 1.44 -7.78 8.36
C ARG A 777 0.60 -6.62 8.89
N GLY A 778 -0.72 -6.77 8.94
CA GLY A 778 -1.57 -5.79 9.60
C GLY A 778 -1.48 -5.89 11.12
N ASN A 779 -2.21 -5.00 11.80
CA ASN A 779 -2.19 -4.90 13.27
C ASN A 779 -3.09 -5.92 13.97
N LEU A 780 -3.90 -6.68 13.22
CA LEU A 780 -4.78 -7.68 13.77
C LEU A 780 -4.01 -8.97 14.12
N ASN A 781 -4.55 -9.76 15.04
CA ASN A 781 -3.98 -11.06 15.38
C ASN A 781 -4.49 -12.14 14.41
N LEU A 782 -4.12 -12.05 13.13
CA LEU A 782 -4.50 -13.00 12.07
C LEU A 782 -3.35 -13.93 11.67
N MET A 783 -3.70 -15.11 11.17
CA MET A 783 -2.81 -16.16 10.68
C MET A 783 -1.83 -16.70 11.73
N ARG A 784 -2.17 -16.61 13.02
CA ARG A 784 -1.29 -17.07 14.11
C ARG A 784 -1.71 -18.42 14.68
N ASN A 785 -2.96 -18.82 14.51
CA ASN A 785 -3.54 -20.06 15.01
C ASN A 785 -4.37 -20.75 13.92
N MET A 786 -3.75 -20.97 12.75
CA MET A 786 -4.39 -21.63 11.62
C MET A 786 -4.59 -23.10 11.98
N LYS A 787 -5.83 -23.49 12.24
CA LYS A 787 -6.25 -24.85 12.58
C LYS A 787 -6.47 -25.71 11.33
N LYS A 788 -6.94 -25.09 10.24
CA LYS A 788 -7.27 -25.75 8.98
C LYS A 788 -7.07 -24.81 7.80
N VAL A 789 -6.56 -25.34 6.70
CA VAL A 789 -6.58 -24.66 5.39
C VAL A 789 -7.30 -25.52 4.35
N LEU A 790 -7.98 -24.86 3.42
CA LEU A 790 -8.65 -25.47 2.28
C LEU A 790 -8.40 -24.62 1.04
N ILE A 791 -8.13 -25.26 -0.09
CA ILE A 791 -8.01 -24.60 -1.40
C ILE A 791 -9.41 -24.55 -2.03
N ASP A 792 -9.89 -23.34 -2.31
CA ASP A 792 -11.09 -23.13 -3.12
C ASP A 792 -10.70 -22.88 -4.58
N ASN A 793 -10.86 -23.91 -5.39
CA ASN A 793 -10.58 -23.85 -6.83
C ASN A 793 -11.53 -22.91 -7.58
N SER A 794 -12.73 -22.63 -7.05
CA SER A 794 -13.71 -21.79 -7.75
C SER A 794 -13.35 -20.31 -7.74
N THR A 795 -12.76 -19.84 -6.63
CA THR A 795 -12.31 -18.46 -6.45
C THR A 795 -10.79 -18.30 -6.56
N ASN A 796 -10.06 -19.39 -6.81
CA ASN A 796 -8.60 -19.44 -6.77
C ASN A 796 -8.03 -18.81 -5.47
N SER A 797 -8.60 -19.21 -4.33
CA SER A 797 -8.25 -18.68 -3.01
C SER A 797 -8.01 -19.80 -1.99
N VAL A 798 -7.39 -19.45 -0.87
CA VAL A 798 -7.24 -20.31 0.31
C VAL A 798 -8.18 -19.84 1.39
N ILE A 799 -9.01 -20.75 1.89
CA ILE A 799 -9.84 -20.55 3.07
C ILE A 799 -9.08 -21.05 4.30
N VAL A 800 -8.93 -20.19 5.30
CA VAL A 800 -8.16 -20.46 6.51
C VAL A 800 -9.08 -20.38 7.73
N LEU A 801 -9.11 -21.44 8.54
CA LEU A 801 -9.70 -21.40 9.88
C LEU A 801 -8.61 -20.99 10.87
N ASP A 802 -8.59 -19.72 11.27
CA ASP A 802 -7.62 -19.12 12.19
C ASP A 802 -8.27 -18.89 13.57
N GLY A 803 -8.11 -19.84 14.48
CA GLY A 803 -8.79 -19.84 15.78
C GLY A 803 -10.31 -19.96 15.65
N SER A 804 -11.01 -18.83 15.69
CA SER A 804 -12.46 -18.66 15.51
C SER A 804 -12.83 -17.89 14.25
N LYS A 805 -11.84 -17.36 13.53
CA LYS A 805 -12.01 -16.55 12.32
C LYS A 805 -11.86 -17.43 11.08
N ILE A 806 -12.64 -17.12 10.05
CA ILE A 806 -12.54 -17.72 8.73
C ILE A 806 -12.04 -16.63 7.80
N LEU A 807 -10.87 -16.86 7.21
CA LEU A 807 -10.19 -15.93 6.34
C LEU A 807 -10.22 -16.46 4.91
N GLN A 808 -10.32 -15.55 3.94
CA GLN A 808 -10.09 -15.83 2.53
C GLN A 808 -8.84 -15.10 2.07
N VAL A 809 -7.93 -15.84 1.44
CA VAL A 809 -6.64 -15.34 0.96
C VAL A 809 -6.49 -15.69 -0.51
N SER A 810 -6.42 -14.69 -1.38
CA SER A 810 -6.21 -14.91 -2.82
C SER A 810 -4.84 -15.53 -3.10
N MET A 811 -4.80 -16.54 -3.98
CA MET A 811 -3.58 -17.28 -4.31
C MET A 811 -2.69 -16.61 -5.34
#